data_AF-W8RZ47-F1
#
_entry.id   AF-W8RZ47-F1
#
_cell.length_a   1.000
_cell.length_b   1.000
_cell.length_c   1.000
_cell.angle_alpha   90.00
_cell.angle_beta   90.00
_cell.angle_gamma   90.00
#
_symmetry.space_group_name_H-M   'P 1'
#
loop_
_entity.id
_entity.type
_entity.pdbx_description
1 polymer ?
#
loop_
_entity_poly.entity_id
_entity_poly.type
_entity_poly.pdbx_seq_one_letter_code
_entity_poly.pdbx_strand_id
1 'polypeptide(L)'
;MRAWRRIVFVSALLAGGGFAAVVGAQPVELAQTAYEPMTEARTVTAGWQAVRAELTIRNSGAAPLDLSGLPGRIEILEDGVFPYLPEVVTWNGAASPESLLLPAGMAGTLALEFELPQTHGALVLRVTTALGAVEAPLGADVPAPTVDPPPARQTDPALPAPQDPTRTDGPQFACLTGPEAEAATTGALVSLARQGASIALERGRAVQNLGYLLDERLDSYDFFVNAERDAEGVVAFVVSLAGTRAATVSHIALDSRTRSTLNWVPATVRIELSDIGAEGPWTDLGMLTMEDRPEALELFALATPAPARAVRITIGTSWRPGVRLSEIQIFESAAAPSVLSDVATDLAAVDNGGRIARFTSQAGSRDAANILSATGSWMPATNRFPQDITVAFDDFRTMRVTDIALDWQIGPEADWAPRVRVAASTAPGPLTGMQDLGLMTAERTGPDRGRTGLRFDETVPIRWLTLTISDPGSATFQLDRLRVTGTAADLFSSREGSSIAADGGSGSGLPGEVEPNDGLADATPLPMGAVIEGGAGSLGDLDHFAFSVPAGPDRTVNFRLEGRPWIRARLDLIGPDGDVLFGQDPLTAETARTFTWRLPSGTYHVRLSQPAPSIALVIDDSGSMGDAIFTAIEAARLFVTSKAPEEQISLTSFSGIIRPLLPLTTDAAALDRAMREGIDQSHPQGTSVYDAVRAGIETLEDAGGNRAIILLTDGEDVSGAPYPAFWDTIETERIPIYAIGLGDAMRSYTPNVSARLDHMLEAIARGSGGAYFDSPAAEDLPRVWQDIAAAIRAPADYAVSWSTGDDGALAVLENGEEFVSADALGELLFILDASGSMRAATDQGRRRIDVARSLMFDILSEIPDSTPLGLRIYGANLPDQPATASCRDSVLAVPVAPGSVDRAIDAVLAASPRGQTPIGRSLAMVPQDLGPGDRGLVILITDGEETCDAEVDAPFNPERVANDLMARGIDIRVNIVGFDIGDPEVQAGLARVAEVTGGAFYPAEGQAGLQAALRAALVPEIEVRDDLGQVIAETRVGAPAIALPEGHYQLLLGGDEHLIARQSIPARQERRVYVNREGEEVRITSEVVAPGTALPEAVRIDVAQAVAAEDRPVLDRLLVRSRTPRRPILMEERVHGIQARLIDLGFDPGPADGQMGARTRAAADAFLARYGMVLPNRPAFDAGGEPTHDLWFSLVATHTERLLVPLHRGLPDTPELARLRAQ
;
A
#
# COMPACT_ATOMS: atom_id res chain seq x y z
N MET A 1 -27.27 38.41 13.10
CA MET A 1 -26.42 39.06 14.13
C MET A 1 -25.88 38.05 15.15
N ARG A 2 -25.03 37.12 14.70
CA ARG A 2 -24.13 36.30 15.56
C ARG A 2 -22.96 35.85 14.67
N ALA A 3 -21.99 36.74 14.43
CA ALA A 3 -20.74 36.43 13.73
C ALA A 3 -19.74 37.59 13.91
N TRP A 4 -19.37 37.92 15.15
CA TRP A 4 -18.29 38.88 15.40
C TRP A 4 -17.55 38.46 16.68
N ARG A 5 -16.71 37.43 16.56
CA ARG A 5 -15.69 37.10 17.56
C ARG A 5 -14.47 36.44 16.89
N ARG A 6 -13.33 37.18 16.90
CA ARG A 6 -11.91 36.73 16.93
C ARG A 6 -11.30 36.20 15.61
N ILE A 7 -10.05 36.49 15.18
CA ILE A 7 -8.84 37.21 15.67
C ILE A 7 -7.95 37.65 14.46
N VAL A 8 -7.27 38.80 14.54
CA VAL A 8 -6.13 39.21 13.67
C VAL A 8 -4.81 38.80 14.34
N PHE A 9 -3.88 38.17 13.62
CA PHE A 9 -2.53 37.85 14.12
C PHE A 9 -1.53 38.96 13.76
N VAL A 10 -0.83 39.49 14.77
CA VAL A 10 0.30 40.42 14.59
C VAL A 10 1.57 39.70 15.04
N SER A 11 2.42 39.34 14.08
CA SER A 11 3.70 38.66 14.35
C SER A 11 4.85 39.60 13.99
N ALA A 12 5.57 40.09 15.00
CA ALA A 12 6.84 40.78 14.77
C ALA A 12 7.91 39.72 14.46
N LEU A 13 8.37 39.67 13.21
CA LEU A 13 9.42 38.77 12.76
C LEU A 13 10.78 39.33 13.18
N LEU A 14 11.30 38.87 14.31
CA LEU A 14 12.73 38.85 14.59
C LEU A 14 13.22 37.43 14.32
N ALA A 15 14.17 37.28 13.41
CA ALA A 15 14.59 36.00 12.86
C ALA A 15 14.89 34.93 13.95
N GLY A 16 14.21 33.78 13.85
CA GLY A 16 14.47 32.57 14.64
C GLY A 16 13.30 32.13 15.51
N GLY A 17 12.72 30.95 15.22
CA GLY A 17 11.67 30.35 16.04
C GLY A 17 12.16 29.90 17.42
N GLY A 18 11.32 30.08 18.45
CA GLY A 18 11.53 29.62 19.82
C GLY A 18 12.07 30.69 20.78
N PHE A 19 11.38 30.91 21.91
CA PHE A 19 11.59 31.94 22.93
C PHE A 19 13.07 32.28 23.30
N ALA A 20 13.65 33.25 22.60
CA ALA A 20 14.65 34.25 23.04
C ALA A 20 15.18 34.97 21.78
N ALA A 21 14.74 36.20 21.51
CA ALA A 21 15.19 36.95 20.33
C ALA A 21 16.45 37.78 20.67
N VAL A 22 17.45 37.77 19.79
CA VAL A 22 18.67 38.58 19.90
C VAL A 22 18.62 39.69 18.85
N VAL A 23 18.63 40.96 19.30
CA VAL A 23 18.76 42.14 18.42
C VAL A 23 20.11 42.76 18.69
N GLY A 24 21.03 42.70 17.72
CA GLY A 24 22.39 43.24 17.87
C GLY A 24 23.13 42.71 19.11
N ALA A 25 23.50 41.42 19.11
CA ALA A 25 24.29 40.77 20.17
C ALA A 25 23.75 40.86 21.63
N GLN A 26 22.51 41.31 21.87
CA GLN A 26 21.88 41.40 23.19
C GLN A 26 20.56 40.60 23.25
N PRO A 27 20.27 39.83 24.32
CA PRO A 27 19.05 39.03 24.46
C PRO A 27 17.84 39.84 24.95
N VAL A 28 16.66 39.60 24.36
CA VAL A 28 15.36 40.25 24.67
C VAL A 28 14.29 39.20 25.02
N GLU A 29 13.48 39.46 26.05
CA GLU A 29 12.41 38.59 26.53
C GLU A 29 11.02 39.15 26.14
N LEU A 30 10.20 38.35 25.43
CA LEU A 30 8.83 38.71 25.04
C LEU A 30 7.83 38.10 26.02
N ALA A 31 7.04 38.93 26.70
CA ALA A 31 6.02 38.47 27.65
C ALA A 31 4.62 38.83 27.16
N GLN A 32 3.82 37.79 26.85
CA GLN A 32 2.35 37.75 26.65
C GLN A 32 1.68 38.91 25.87
N THR A 33 1.13 38.59 24.70
CA THR A 33 0.08 39.37 24.03
C THR A 33 -1.23 39.25 24.82
N ALA A 34 -1.62 40.31 25.54
CA ALA A 34 -2.93 40.40 26.18
C ALA A 34 -3.94 41.03 25.20
N TYR A 35 -5.09 40.39 25.02
CA TYR A 35 -6.15 40.84 24.10
C TYR A 35 -7.35 41.34 24.92
N GLU A 36 -7.60 42.65 24.92
CA GLU A 36 -8.86 43.20 25.43
C GLU A 36 -9.81 43.47 24.25
N PRO A 37 -10.87 42.66 24.04
CA PRO A 37 -11.92 43.03 23.10
C PRO A 37 -12.67 44.24 23.66
N MET A 38 -12.80 45.33 22.89
CA MET A 38 -13.67 46.43 23.28
C MET A 38 -15.12 45.93 23.36
N THR A 39 -15.64 45.78 24.57
CA THR A 39 -17.00 45.26 24.83
C THR A 39 -18.12 46.28 24.59
N GLU A 40 -17.83 47.53 24.18
CA GLU A 40 -18.85 48.51 23.83
C GLU A 40 -18.50 49.18 22.49
N ALA A 41 -19.22 48.82 21.43
CA ALA A 41 -19.29 49.63 20.23
C ALA A 41 -20.03 50.93 20.57
N ARG A 42 -19.29 52.02 20.83
CA ARG A 42 -19.87 53.36 20.74
C ARG A 42 -19.95 53.72 19.26
N THR A 43 -21.17 53.82 18.75
CA THR A 43 -21.45 54.35 17.42
C THR A 43 -20.96 55.80 17.36
N VAL A 44 -19.76 56.01 16.83
CA VAL A 44 -19.31 57.35 16.43
C VAL A 44 -19.96 57.62 15.08
N THR A 45 -20.87 58.59 15.05
CA THR A 45 -21.49 59.08 13.82
C THR A 45 -20.40 59.55 12.85
N ALA A 46 -20.46 59.00 11.63
CA ALA A 46 -19.57 59.21 10.48
C ALA A 46 -18.24 58.43 10.45
N GLY A 47 -18.28 57.20 9.92
CA GLY A 47 -17.39 56.81 8.80
C GLY A 47 -16.13 55.99 9.05
N TRP A 48 -15.74 55.66 10.28
CA TRP A 48 -14.45 54.97 10.54
C TRP A 48 -14.55 53.88 11.61
N GLN A 49 -13.88 52.75 11.41
CA GLN A 49 -13.63 51.74 12.45
C GLN A 49 -12.12 51.67 12.72
N ALA A 50 -11.74 51.74 13.99
CA ALA A 50 -10.35 51.65 14.43
C ALA A 50 -10.09 50.32 15.17
N VAL A 51 -8.97 49.67 14.86
CA VAL A 51 -8.49 48.45 15.56
C VAL A 51 -7.21 48.81 16.29
N ARG A 52 -7.12 48.49 17.59
CA ARG A 52 -5.93 48.73 18.43
C ARG A 52 -5.33 47.41 18.89
N ALA A 53 -4.03 47.23 18.68
CA ALA A 53 -3.25 46.11 19.20
C ALA A 53 -2.11 46.64 20.07
N GLU A 54 -1.89 46.06 21.25
CA GLU A 54 -0.83 46.48 22.16
C GLU A 54 0.20 45.35 22.35
N LEU A 55 1.47 45.69 22.17
CA LEU A 55 2.60 44.78 22.37
C LEU A 55 3.49 45.31 23.49
N THR A 56 3.71 44.54 24.55
CA THR A 56 4.60 44.94 25.64
C THR A 56 5.99 44.33 25.45
N ILE A 57 7.02 45.18 25.42
CA ILE A 57 8.43 44.80 25.21
C ILE A 57 9.23 45.19 26.46
N ARG A 58 10.05 44.27 26.98
CA ARG A 58 10.86 44.51 28.17
C ARG A 58 12.35 44.35 27.85
N ASN A 59 13.14 45.40 28.11
CA ASN A 59 14.60 45.35 27.88
C ASN A 59 15.31 44.79 29.13
N SER A 60 15.74 43.54 29.05
CA SER A 60 16.49 42.83 30.09
C SER A 60 18.01 43.05 30.02
N GLY A 61 18.52 43.76 29.00
CA GLY A 61 19.93 44.04 28.80
C GLY A 61 20.47 45.21 29.65
N ALA A 62 21.80 45.36 29.70
CA ALA A 62 22.48 46.39 30.48
C ALA A 62 22.61 47.75 29.77
N ALA A 63 22.14 47.85 28.52
CA ALA A 63 22.20 49.05 27.68
C ALA A 63 20.81 49.37 27.07
N PRO A 64 20.53 50.63 26.68
CA PRO A 64 19.29 50.99 25.99
C PRO A 64 19.12 50.22 24.67
N LEU A 65 17.89 49.76 24.40
CA LEU A 65 17.53 48.99 23.20
C LEU A 65 16.92 49.94 22.16
N ASP A 66 17.49 50.00 20.95
CA ASP A 66 16.95 50.78 19.83
C ASP A 66 15.93 49.94 19.06
N LEU A 67 14.69 50.43 19.01
CA LEU A 67 13.57 49.78 18.34
C LEU A 67 13.27 50.40 16.97
N SER A 68 14.05 51.41 16.55
CA SER A 68 13.93 51.98 15.21
C SER A 68 14.31 50.92 14.17
N GLY A 69 13.49 50.77 13.13
CA GLY A 69 13.77 49.83 12.04
C GLY A 69 13.25 48.39 12.17
N LEU A 70 12.46 48.04 13.20
CA LEU A 70 11.90 46.68 13.33
C LEU A 70 10.94 46.36 12.15
N PRO A 71 11.21 45.31 11.36
CA PRO A 71 10.28 44.84 10.34
C PRO A 71 9.15 44.05 11.00
N GLY A 72 7.97 44.09 10.42
CA GLY A 72 6.87 43.26 10.89
C GLY A 72 5.89 42.87 9.79
N ARG A 73 5.10 41.84 10.12
CA ARG A 73 4.15 41.19 9.24
C ARG A 73 2.82 41.06 9.98
N ILE A 74 1.75 41.47 9.33
CA ILE A 74 0.38 41.27 9.82
C ILE A 74 -0.34 40.38 8.82
N GLU A 75 -1.01 39.34 9.34
CA GLU A 75 -1.84 38.43 8.56
C GLU A 75 -3.30 38.59 8.96
N ILE A 76 -4.16 38.82 7.97
CA ILE A 76 -5.60 38.93 8.13
C ILE A 76 -6.20 37.61 7.65
N LEU A 77 -6.81 36.85 8.57
CA LEU A 77 -7.39 35.54 8.28
C LEU A 77 -8.91 35.66 8.16
N GLU A 78 -9.41 36.02 6.97
CA GLU A 78 -10.70 35.50 6.44
C GLU A 78 -10.97 35.94 4.99
N ASP A 79 -11.57 35.03 4.22
CA ASP A 79 -12.15 35.23 2.91
C ASP A 79 -13.44 36.07 2.97
N GLY A 80 -13.46 37.14 2.18
CA GLY A 80 -14.68 37.86 1.84
C GLY A 80 -15.08 38.96 2.81
N VAL A 81 -14.91 40.22 2.36
CA VAL A 81 -15.85 41.37 2.51
C VAL A 81 -15.16 42.70 2.11
N PHE A 82 -13.83 42.76 1.99
CA PHE A 82 -13.13 43.97 1.50
C PHE A 82 -12.15 43.65 0.35
N PRO A 83 -12.58 43.76 -0.93
CA PRO A 83 -11.76 43.38 -2.09
C PRO A 83 -10.56 44.31 -2.39
N TYR A 84 -10.17 45.19 -1.46
CA TYR A 84 -9.14 46.22 -1.67
C TYR A 84 -8.03 46.23 -0.61
N LEU A 85 -8.01 45.29 0.33
CA LEU A 85 -6.94 45.16 1.33
C LEU A 85 -6.10 43.91 1.03
N PRO A 86 -4.75 44.00 1.06
CA PRO A 86 -3.90 42.82 0.93
C PRO A 86 -4.01 41.93 2.18
N GLU A 87 -4.05 40.60 2.00
CA GLU A 87 -4.11 39.60 3.09
C GLU A 87 -2.91 39.67 4.06
N VAL A 88 -1.76 40.13 3.53
CA VAL A 88 -0.52 40.30 4.30
C VAL A 88 0.02 41.72 4.10
N VAL A 89 0.16 42.46 5.20
CA VAL A 89 0.84 43.76 5.20
C VAL A 89 2.22 43.60 5.84
N THR A 90 3.27 43.73 5.03
CA THR A 90 4.65 43.80 5.51
C THR A 90 5.15 45.23 5.46
N TRP A 91 5.82 45.67 6.53
CA TRP A 91 6.60 46.90 6.45
C TRP A 91 8.08 46.60 6.72
N ASN A 92 8.93 47.21 5.90
CA ASN A 92 10.37 47.25 6.12
C ASN A 92 10.65 48.55 6.88
N GLY A 93 11.42 48.48 7.97
CA GLY A 93 11.58 49.53 8.98
C GLY A 93 12.15 50.89 8.54
N ALA A 94 12.17 51.22 7.25
CA ALA A 94 12.66 52.49 6.72
C ALA A 94 11.72 53.70 6.98
N ALA A 95 10.52 53.48 7.57
CA ALA A 95 9.53 54.52 7.82
C ALA A 95 9.31 54.85 9.31
N SER A 96 10.16 54.41 10.24
CA SER A 96 10.05 54.77 11.66
C SER A 96 10.75 56.10 11.98
N PRO A 97 10.21 56.93 12.89
CA PRO A 97 10.85 58.18 13.29
C PRO A 97 12.23 57.97 13.90
N GLU A 98 13.10 58.98 13.79
CA GLU A 98 14.44 58.96 14.37
C GLU A 98 14.38 58.71 15.89
N SER A 99 15.02 57.61 16.32
CA SER A 99 15.31 57.18 17.70
C SER A 99 14.12 56.84 18.61
N LEU A 100 13.80 55.54 18.68
CA LEU A 100 12.88 54.95 19.68
C LEU A 100 13.69 54.07 20.65
N LEU A 101 14.20 54.66 21.74
CA LEU A 101 15.12 54.00 22.67
C LEU A 101 14.41 53.52 23.94
N LEU A 102 14.50 52.23 24.26
CA LEU A 102 13.98 51.63 25.49
C LEU A 102 15.11 51.44 26.53
N PRO A 103 15.13 52.20 27.65
CA PRO A 103 16.20 52.12 28.64
C PRO A 103 16.37 50.73 29.28
N ALA A 104 17.59 50.40 29.70
CA ALA A 104 17.92 49.16 30.38
C ALA A 104 17.03 48.93 31.63
N GLY A 105 16.39 47.76 31.72
CA GLY A 105 15.56 47.37 32.85
C GLY A 105 14.12 47.90 32.85
N MET A 106 13.69 48.65 31.81
CA MET A 106 12.30 49.13 31.69
C MET A 106 11.45 48.28 30.74
N ALA A 107 10.14 48.26 31.00
CA ALA A 107 9.13 47.73 30.09
C ALA A 107 8.44 48.90 29.37
N GLY A 108 8.27 48.79 28.05
CA GLY A 108 7.50 49.72 27.23
C GLY A 108 6.35 49.00 26.55
N THR A 109 5.22 49.69 26.38
CA THR A 109 4.08 49.21 25.58
C THR A 109 4.10 49.94 24.25
N LEU A 110 4.04 49.18 23.17
CA LEU A 110 3.89 49.62 21.80
C LEU A 110 2.42 49.45 21.41
N ALA A 111 1.68 50.55 21.31
CA ALA A 111 0.31 50.52 20.80
C ALA A 111 0.33 50.79 19.29
N LEU A 112 -0.28 49.88 18.53
CA LEU A 112 -0.50 49.96 17.08
C LEU A 112 -1.99 50.21 16.86
N GLU A 113 -2.34 51.40 16.37
CA GLU A 113 -3.72 51.76 16.01
C GLU A 113 -3.85 51.82 14.48
N PHE A 114 -4.89 51.18 13.96
CA PHE A 114 -5.22 51.14 12.53
C PHE A 114 -6.56 51.81 12.30
N GLU A 115 -6.65 52.68 11.30
CA GLU A 115 -7.90 53.26 10.80
C GLU A 115 -8.19 52.71 9.41
N LEU A 116 -9.37 52.10 9.22
CA LEU A 116 -9.78 51.51 7.95
C LEU A 116 -10.66 52.50 7.15
N PRO A 117 -10.23 52.96 5.96
CA PRO A 117 -11.06 53.79 5.09
C PRO A 117 -12.11 52.96 4.33
N GLN A 118 -13.33 53.48 4.17
CA GLN A 118 -14.39 52.80 3.41
C GLN A 118 -14.21 52.90 1.88
N THR A 119 -13.36 53.79 1.38
CA THR A 119 -12.98 53.90 -0.03
C THR A 119 -11.57 54.48 -0.14
N HIS A 120 -10.74 53.97 -1.07
CA HIS A 120 -9.33 54.31 -1.35
C HIS A 120 -8.68 55.39 -0.46
N GLY A 121 -7.86 54.95 0.50
CA GLY A 121 -7.01 55.81 1.33
C GLY A 121 -5.82 55.02 1.90
N ALA A 122 -4.74 55.73 2.25
CA ALA A 122 -3.53 55.12 2.82
C ALA A 122 -3.76 54.64 4.26
N LEU A 123 -3.23 53.46 4.60
CA LEU A 123 -3.19 52.96 5.97
C LEU A 123 -2.31 53.89 6.83
N VAL A 124 -2.77 54.36 7.98
CA VAL A 124 -1.96 55.19 8.88
C VAL A 124 -1.58 54.37 10.11
N LEU A 125 -0.28 54.21 10.35
CA LEU A 125 0.25 53.51 11.53
C LEU A 125 0.62 54.54 12.61
N ARG A 126 -0.08 54.52 13.75
CA ARG A 126 0.32 55.30 14.94
C ARG A 126 1.05 54.39 15.91
N VAL A 127 2.28 54.77 16.27
CA VAL A 127 3.09 54.07 17.28
C VAL A 127 3.20 54.95 18.50
N THR A 128 2.63 54.51 19.63
CA THR A 128 2.68 55.26 20.89
C THR A 128 3.53 54.52 21.90
N THR A 129 4.48 55.22 22.53
CA THR A 129 5.25 54.70 23.67
C THR A 129 4.93 55.50 24.93
N ALA A 130 5.21 54.95 26.11
CA ALA A 130 5.02 55.62 27.39
C ALA A 130 5.86 56.91 27.59
N LEU A 131 6.71 57.29 26.61
CA LEU A 131 7.58 58.47 26.67
C LEU A 131 7.21 59.57 25.65
N GLY A 132 6.13 59.42 24.88
CA GLY A 132 5.62 60.44 23.94
C GLY A 132 5.16 59.86 22.60
N ALA A 133 4.16 60.50 21.98
CA ALA A 133 3.58 60.08 20.69
C ALA A 133 4.36 60.69 19.52
N VAL A 134 4.62 59.90 18.47
CA VAL A 134 5.15 60.38 17.19
C VAL A 134 4.25 59.86 16.05
N GLU A 135 3.75 60.78 15.23
CA GLU A 135 2.96 60.46 14.03
C GLU A 135 3.86 60.39 12.79
N ALA A 136 3.70 59.37 11.96
CA ALA A 136 4.36 59.28 10.65
C ALA A 136 3.32 58.92 9.57
N PRO A 137 3.12 59.76 8.53
CA PRO A 137 2.35 59.37 7.35
C PRO A 137 3.20 58.46 6.43
N LEU A 138 2.60 57.38 5.92
CA LEU A 138 3.19 56.58 4.84
C LEU A 138 3.05 57.36 3.53
N GLY A 139 4.16 57.93 3.04
CA GLY A 139 4.17 58.82 1.89
C GLY A 139 3.99 58.10 0.54
N ALA A 140 2.99 58.53 -0.22
CA ALA A 140 3.03 58.58 -1.68
C ALA A 140 2.18 59.78 -2.15
N ASP A 141 2.83 60.83 -2.66
CA ASP A 141 2.18 61.99 -3.27
C ASP A 141 1.42 61.58 -4.55
N VAL A 142 0.14 61.95 -4.67
CA VAL A 142 -0.62 61.97 -5.92
C VAL A 142 -1.46 63.26 -5.97
N PRO A 143 -1.33 64.12 -7.00
CA PRO A 143 -2.16 65.30 -7.12
C PRO A 143 -3.58 64.93 -7.60
N ALA A 144 -4.60 65.60 -7.06
CA ALA A 144 -6.00 65.39 -7.40
C ALA A 144 -6.39 66.10 -8.71
N PRO A 145 -7.13 65.46 -9.64
CA PRO A 145 -7.96 66.16 -10.61
C PRO A 145 -9.42 66.19 -10.12
N THR A 146 -9.98 67.39 -10.05
CA THR A 146 -11.43 67.63 -9.99
C THR A 146 -12.07 67.24 -11.33
N VAL A 147 -13.09 66.37 -11.31
CA VAL A 147 -13.91 66.06 -12.49
C VAL A 147 -15.39 66.18 -12.11
N ASP A 148 -16.07 67.14 -12.74
CA ASP A 148 -17.54 67.24 -12.80
C ASP A 148 -18.14 66.02 -13.53
N PRO A 149 -19.36 65.59 -13.19
CA PRO A 149 -19.98 64.43 -13.83
C PRO A 149 -20.33 64.71 -15.31
N PRO A 150 -20.06 63.77 -16.24
CA PRO A 150 -20.45 63.95 -17.64
C PRO A 150 -21.96 63.69 -17.84
N PRO A 151 -22.60 64.34 -18.84
CA PRO A 151 -24.01 64.15 -19.11
C PRO A 151 -24.26 62.80 -19.78
N ALA A 152 -25.42 62.20 -19.49
CA ALA A 152 -25.92 61.00 -20.15
C ALA A 152 -25.88 61.15 -21.68
N ARG A 153 -25.25 60.20 -22.39
CA ARG A 153 -25.23 60.19 -23.85
C ARG A 153 -26.08 59.08 -24.45
N GLN A 154 -26.86 59.55 -25.41
CA GLN A 154 -27.65 58.85 -26.41
C GLN A 154 -26.85 57.76 -27.14
N THR A 155 -27.56 56.70 -27.47
CA THR A 155 -27.26 55.75 -28.53
C THR A 155 -27.15 56.48 -29.87
N ASP A 156 -26.00 56.38 -30.55
CA ASP A 156 -25.86 56.65 -31.98
C ASP A 156 -24.84 55.66 -32.60
N PRO A 157 -24.97 55.31 -33.89
CA PRO A 157 -24.50 54.05 -34.45
C PRO A 157 -23.06 54.07 -34.98
N ALA A 158 -22.47 52.87 -35.01
CA ALA A 158 -21.40 52.39 -35.90
C ALA A 158 -20.33 53.42 -36.34
N LEU A 159 -19.20 53.42 -35.64
CA LEU A 159 -17.94 53.99 -36.15
C LEU A 159 -17.32 53.02 -37.19
N PRO A 160 -16.83 53.51 -38.34
CA PRO A 160 -16.16 52.67 -39.32
C PRO A 160 -14.72 52.35 -38.88
N ALA A 161 -14.28 51.12 -39.17
CA ALA A 161 -12.93 50.64 -38.91
C ALA A 161 -11.85 51.50 -39.61
N PRO A 162 -10.68 51.72 -38.99
CA PRO A 162 -9.56 52.38 -39.65
C PRO A 162 -8.94 51.43 -40.67
N GLN A 163 -9.06 51.76 -41.96
CA GLN A 163 -8.28 51.12 -43.02
C GLN A 163 -6.95 51.86 -43.19
N ASP A 164 -5.85 51.20 -42.84
CA ASP A 164 -4.50 51.56 -43.24
C ASP A 164 -4.20 50.90 -44.61
N PRO A 165 -4.02 51.66 -45.71
CA PRO A 165 -3.97 51.12 -47.06
C PRO A 165 -2.59 50.56 -47.49
N THR A 166 -1.68 50.22 -46.58
CA THR A 166 -0.34 49.68 -46.95
C THR A 166 -0.03 48.22 -46.56
N ARG A 167 -0.99 47.43 -46.07
CA ARG A 167 -0.74 46.01 -45.75
C ARG A 167 -1.67 45.09 -46.54
N THR A 168 -1.14 44.45 -47.57
CA THR A 168 -1.86 43.53 -48.48
C THR A 168 -1.80 42.06 -48.10
N ASP A 169 -1.23 41.70 -46.95
CA ASP A 169 -1.24 40.32 -46.48
C ASP A 169 -2.15 40.22 -45.25
N GLY A 170 -3.20 39.40 -45.35
CA GLY A 170 -4.06 39.06 -44.20
C GLY A 170 -3.24 38.42 -43.07
N PRO A 171 -3.83 38.24 -41.87
CA PRO A 171 -3.12 37.61 -40.75
C PRO A 171 -2.56 36.26 -41.19
N GLN A 172 -1.29 36.01 -40.91
CA GLN A 172 -0.60 34.76 -41.27
C GLN A 172 -0.93 33.61 -40.31
N PHE A 173 -2.03 33.74 -39.56
CA PHE A 173 -2.50 32.81 -38.55
C PHE A 173 -4.04 32.84 -38.48
N ALA A 174 -4.64 31.71 -38.13
CA ALA A 174 -6.06 31.54 -37.88
C ALA A 174 -6.34 31.53 -36.37
N CYS A 175 -7.49 32.05 -35.93
CA CYS A 175 -7.92 31.99 -34.54
C CYS A 175 -9.01 30.93 -34.40
N LEU A 176 -8.80 29.97 -33.49
CA LEU A 176 -9.79 29.00 -33.04
C LEU A 176 -10.25 29.38 -31.63
N THR A 177 -11.53 29.16 -31.32
CA THR A 177 -12.11 29.53 -30.01
C THR A 177 -12.92 28.38 -29.42
N GLY A 178 -12.97 28.30 -28.09
CA GLY A 178 -13.81 27.35 -27.37
C GLY A 178 -13.46 25.88 -27.65
N PRO A 179 -14.43 24.98 -27.88
CA PRO A 179 -14.18 23.54 -28.02
C PRO A 179 -13.22 23.17 -29.16
N GLU A 180 -13.20 23.94 -30.25
CA GLU A 180 -12.28 23.70 -31.38
C GLU A 180 -10.83 24.01 -30.99
N ALA A 181 -10.61 25.04 -30.16
CA ALA A 181 -9.30 25.36 -29.62
C ALA A 181 -8.83 24.28 -28.63
N GLU A 182 -9.73 23.83 -27.74
CA GLU A 182 -9.43 22.78 -26.77
C GLU A 182 -9.05 21.46 -27.45
N ALA A 183 -9.83 21.02 -28.44
CA ALA A 183 -9.56 19.82 -29.22
C ALA A 183 -8.20 19.90 -29.97
N ALA A 184 -7.83 21.09 -30.46
CA ALA A 184 -6.56 21.31 -31.13
C ALA A 184 -5.36 21.29 -30.15
N THR A 185 -5.53 21.80 -28.93
CA THR A 185 -4.49 21.75 -27.88
C THR A 185 -4.32 20.37 -27.24
N THR A 186 -5.29 19.46 -27.37
CA THR A 186 -5.22 18.08 -26.88
C THR A 186 -4.47 17.10 -27.80
N GLY A 187 -4.09 17.51 -29.02
CA GLY A 187 -3.23 16.70 -29.92
C GLY A 187 -1.74 17.00 -29.72
N ALA A 188 -0.85 16.10 -30.19
CA ALA A 188 0.63 16.03 -30.00
C ALA A 188 1.46 17.33 -30.17
N LEU A 189 1.16 18.37 -29.40
CA LEU A 189 1.84 19.65 -29.36
C LEU A 189 2.69 19.72 -28.09
N VAL A 190 3.85 20.37 -28.16
CA VAL A 190 4.72 20.59 -26.98
C VAL A 190 4.69 22.06 -26.60
N SER A 191 4.25 22.37 -25.37
CA SER A 191 4.26 23.75 -24.85
C SER A 191 5.65 24.17 -24.37
N LEU A 192 5.99 25.44 -24.52
CA LEU A 192 7.29 26.02 -24.16
C LEU A 192 7.22 26.96 -22.95
N ALA A 193 6.06 27.11 -22.32
CA ALA A 193 5.80 28.18 -21.35
C ALA A 193 6.53 27.98 -20.01
N ARG A 194 6.55 26.77 -19.46
CA ARG A 194 6.92 26.58 -18.04
C ARG A 194 8.41 26.54 -17.74
N GLN A 195 9.23 25.95 -18.62
CA GLN A 195 10.61 25.59 -18.23
C GLN A 195 11.68 26.38 -18.99
N GLY A 196 12.29 27.34 -18.31
CA GLY A 196 13.40 28.15 -18.85
C GLY A 196 12.96 29.25 -19.81
N ALA A 197 11.67 29.35 -20.11
CA ALA A 197 11.11 30.54 -20.73
C ALA A 197 10.98 31.67 -19.70
N SER A 198 11.04 32.90 -20.16
CA SER A 198 10.88 34.07 -19.32
C SER A 198 9.96 35.07 -19.99
N ILE A 199 9.10 35.68 -19.20
CA ILE A 199 8.20 36.74 -19.66
C ILE A 199 8.63 38.07 -19.08
N ALA A 200 8.71 39.08 -19.94
CA ALA A 200 8.97 40.45 -19.56
C ALA A 200 7.85 41.34 -20.10
N LEU A 201 7.49 42.36 -19.32
CA LEU A 201 6.58 43.40 -19.76
C LEU A 201 7.41 44.49 -20.45
N GLU A 202 7.23 44.64 -21.76
CA GLU A 202 7.91 45.65 -22.57
C GLU A 202 7.22 47.02 -22.47
N ARG A 203 5.89 47.03 -22.36
CA ARG A 203 5.06 48.25 -22.15
C ARG A 203 3.87 47.98 -21.23
N GLY A 204 3.60 48.94 -20.34
CA GLY A 204 2.55 48.91 -19.33
C GLY A 204 3.08 48.73 -17.90
N ARG A 205 2.20 48.75 -16.89
CA ARG A 205 2.55 48.49 -15.49
C ARG A 205 1.74 47.34 -14.89
N ALA A 206 2.40 46.21 -14.62
CA ALA A 206 1.80 45.06 -13.93
C ALA A 206 1.60 45.34 -12.44
N VAL A 207 0.51 44.81 -11.88
CA VAL A 207 0.21 44.86 -10.42
C VAL A 207 0.55 43.51 -9.74
N GLN A 208 0.86 42.48 -10.53
CA GLN A 208 1.10 41.10 -10.08
C GLN A 208 2.32 40.48 -10.79
N ASN A 209 2.75 39.30 -10.34
CA ASN A 209 3.90 38.58 -10.91
C ASN A 209 3.57 38.04 -12.30
N LEU A 210 4.38 38.38 -13.32
CA LEU A 210 4.18 37.93 -14.70
C LEU A 210 4.38 36.41 -14.86
N GLY A 211 5.10 35.76 -13.96
CA GLY A 211 5.40 34.32 -14.05
C GLY A 211 4.17 33.41 -14.03
N TYR A 212 3.04 33.87 -13.48
CA TYR A 212 1.78 33.11 -13.50
C TYR A 212 1.19 32.96 -14.90
N LEU A 213 1.57 33.81 -15.87
CA LEU A 213 1.11 33.67 -17.25
C LEU A 213 1.80 32.53 -18.02
N LEU A 214 2.76 31.83 -17.41
CA LEU A 214 3.54 30.79 -18.07
C LEU A 214 3.58 29.49 -17.24
N ASP A 215 2.80 29.39 -16.17
CA ASP A 215 2.87 28.25 -15.24
C ASP A 215 1.97 27.07 -15.63
N GLU A 216 1.23 27.21 -16.74
CA GLU A 216 0.26 26.26 -17.29
C GLU A 216 -0.84 25.88 -16.29
N ARG A 217 -1.16 26.80 -15.37
CA ARG A 217 -2.16 26.61 -14.32
C ARG A 217 -3.22 27.69 -14.41
N LEU A 218 -4.38 27.30 -14.92
CA LEU A 218 -5.58 28.16 -14.96
C LEU A 218 -6.08 28.60 -13.57
N ASP A 219 -5.58 27.97 -12.50
CA ASP A 219 -5.88 28.31 -11.13
C ASP A 219 -4.81 29.17 -10.45
N SER A 220 -3.79 29.65 -11.17
CA SER A 220 -2.83 30.64 -10.67
C SER A 220 -3.44 32.05 -10.60
N TYR A 221 -2.74 33.03 -10.01
CA TYR A 221 -3.26 34.40 -9.90
C TYR A 221 -3.32 35.07 -11.29
N ASP A 222 -4.50 35.55 -11.69
CA ASP A 222 -4.69 36.18 -13.00
C ASP A 222 -3.83 37.44 -13.16
N PHE A 223 -3.12 37.56 -14.29
CA PHE A 223 -2.50 38.82 -14.67
C PHE A 223 -3.57 39.88 -14.91
N PHE A 224 -3.41 41.05 -14.29
CA PHE A 224 -4.31 42.19 -14.50
C PHE A 224 -3.55 43.50 -14.70
N VAL A 225 -3.94 44.25 -15.73
CA VAL A 225 -3.54 45.65 -15.96
C VAL A 225 -4.77 46.52 -16.15
N ASN A 226 -4.83 47.62 -15.41
CA ASN A 226 -5.83 48.66 -15.59
C ASN A 226 -5.36 49.63 -16.68
N ALA A 227 -6.01 49.59 -17.84
CA ALA A 227 -5.61 50.34 -19.03
C ALA A 227 -5.87 51.85 -18.91
N GLU A 228 -6.62 52.31 -17.90
CA GLU A 228 -6.90 53.74 -17.70
C GLU A 228 -5.73 54.53 -17.09
N ARG A 229 -4.68 53.88 -16.59
CA ARG A 229 -3.55 54.54 -15.92
C ARG A 229 -2.30 54.78 -16.76
N ASP A 230 -2.18 54.13 -17.92
CA ASP A 230 -1.01 54.26 -18.78
C ASP A 230 -1.39 55.07 -20.02
N ALA A 231 -0.80 56.26 -20.18
CA ALA A 231 -1.17 57.26 -21.19
C ALA A 231 -1.02 56.81 -22.68
N GLU A 232 -0.59 55.57 -22.92
CA GLU A 232 -0.43 54.97 -24.25
C GLU A 232 -1.36 53.78 -24.55
N GLY A 233 -2.12 53.25 -23.56
CA GLY A 233 -3.18 52.24 -23.79
C GLY A 233 -2.75 50.87 -24.36
N VAL A 234 -1.45 50.62 -24.55
CA VAL A 234 -0.92 49.39 -25.18
C VAL A 234 -0.10 48.58 -24.17
N VAL A 235 -0.47 47.32 -23.97
CA VAL A 235 0.26 46.35 -23.12
C VAL A 235 1.03 45.40 -24.02
N ALA A 236 2.34 45.22 -23.79
CA ALA A 236 3.17 44.35 -24.62
C ALA A 236 4.00 43.38 -23.76
N PHE A 237 3.88 42.09 -24.04
CA PHE A 237 4.67 41.02 -23.43
C PHE A 237 5.73 40.52 -24.40
N VAL A 238 6.89 40.17 -23.88
CA VAL A 238 7.91 39.42 -24.60
C VAL A 238 8.17 38.13 -23.84
N VAL A 239 7.84 37.01 -24.47
CA VAL A 239 8.14 35.66 -23.98
C VAL A 239 9.40 35.17 -24.69
N SER A 240 10.49 35.03 -23.95
CA SER A 240 11.72 34.40 -24.43
C SER A 240 11.61 32.89 -24.25
N LEU A 241 11.78 32.12 -25.32
CA LEU A 241 11.62 30.67 -25.33
C LEU A 241 12.87 29.95 -24.81
N ALA A 242 12.65 28.79 -24.19
CA ALA A 242 13.71 27.97 -23.63
C ALA A 242 14.55 27.25 -24.69
N GLY A 243 15.78 26.88 -24.32
CA GLY A 243 16.70 26.13 -25.18
C GLY A 243 17.70 26.99 -25.95
N THR A 244 18.71 26.33 -26.54
CA THR A 244 19.83 27.00 -27.25
C THR A 244 19.57 27.22 -28.74
N ARG A 245 18.48 26.64 -29.28
CA ARG A 245 18.08 26.69 -30.69
C ARG A 245 16.70 27.31 -30.84
N ALA A 246 16.36 27.79 -32.05
CA ALA A 246 15.02 28.30 -32.34
C ALA A 246 13.99 27.17 -32.33
N ALA A 247 12.87 27.39 -31.63
CA ALA A 247 11.70 26.54 -31.63
C ALA A 247 10.90 26.75 -32.91
N THR A 248 10.33 25.69 -33.48
CA THR A 248 9.44 25.84 -34.65
C THR A 248 8.02 26.04 -34.14
N VAL A 249 7.63 27.29 -33.88
CA VAL A 249 6.33 27.65 -33.30
C VAL A 249 5.22 27.37 -34.30
N SER A 250 4.18 26.67 -33.85
CA SER A 250 3.00 26.32 -34.65
C SER A 250 1.74 27.01 -34.14
N HIS A 251 1.59 27.14 -32.81
CA HIS A 251 0.41 27.76 -32.19
C HIS A 251 0.81 28.63 -31.00
N ILE A 252 -0.01 29.64 -30.71
CA ILE A 252 0.08 30.46 -29.49
C ILE A 252 -1.33 30.50 -28.90
N ALA A 253 -1.50 30.17 -27.62
CA ALA A 253 -2.78 30.29 -26.94
C ALA A 253 -2.77 31.43 -25.93
N LEU A 254 -3.88 32.15 -25.86
CA LEU A 254 -4.17 33.12 -24.82
C LEU A 254 -5.41 32.65 -24.08
N ASP A 255 -5.27 32.38 -22.78
CA ASP A 255 -6.39 31.98 -21.94
C ASP A 255 -6.86 33.16 -21.09
N SER A 256 -8.16 33.44 -21.18
CA SER A 256 -8.86 34.47 -20.41
C SER A 256 -9.86 33.90 -19.40
N ARG A 257 -9.84 32.58 -19.17
CA ARG A 257 -10.60 31.89 -18.11
C ARG A 257 -10.03 32.20 -16.75
N THR A 258 -10.80 32.94 -15.96
CA THR A 258 -10.36 33.51 -14.69
C THR A 258 -11.32 33.11 -13.57
N ARG A 259 -10.87 33.17 -12.31
CA ARG A 259 -11.75 32.95 -11.13
C ARG A 259 -12.77 34.07 -10.89
N SER A 260 -12.85 35.07 -11.76
CA SER A 260 -13.61 36.31 -11.58
C SER A 260 -14.68 36.47 -12.65
N THR A 261 -15.89 36.85 -12.27
CA THR A 261 -17.03 37.08 -13.19
C THR A 261 -16.95 38.39 -14.01
N LEU A 262 -15.78 39.04 -14.06
CA LEU A 262 -15.58 40.36 -14.69
C LEU A 262 -14.91 40.22 -16.07
N ASN A 263 -15.60 40.64 -17.14
CA ASN A 263 -15.18 40.50 -18.54
C ASN A 263 -14.10 41.51 -18.97
N TRP A 264 -12.83 41.31 -18.61
CA TRP A 264 -11.71 42.19 -19.01
C TRP A 264 -10.81 41.57 -20.08
N VAL A 265 -11.40 41.16 -21.20
CA VAL A 265 -10.73 40.43 -22.30
C VAL A 265 -10.05 41.42 -23.27
N PRO A 266 -8.84 41.12 -23.78
CA PRO A 266 -8.26 41.89 -24.87
C PRO A 266 -9.20 41.90 -26.09
N ALA A 267 -9.26 43.01 -26.82
CA ALA A 267 -10.09 43.15 -28.02
C ALA A 267 -9.26 43.02 -29.29
N THR A 268 -8.00 43.48 -29.28
CA THR A 268 -7.09 43.28 -30.40
C THR A 268 -5.71 42.84 -29.92
N VAL A 269 -5.17 41.79 -30.52
CA VAL A 269 -3.86 41.24 -30.22
C VAL A 269 -3.01 41.19 -31.49
N ARG A 270 -1.75 41.63 -31.37
CA ARG A 270 -0.71 41.49 -32.39
C ARG A 270 0.36 40.54 -31.90
N ILE A 271 0.78 39.63 -32.77
CA ILE A 271 1.80 38.63 -32.49
C ILE A 271 2.99 38.85 -33.42
N GLU A 272 4.19 38.88 -32.84
CA GLU A 272 5.44 38.99 -33.58
C GLU A 272 6.44 37.93 -33.09
N LEU A 273 7.26 37.40 -34.00
CA LEU A 273 8.28 36.39 -33.69
C LEU A 273 9.69 36.90 -33.97
N SER A 274 10.67 36.48 -33.17
CA SER A 274 12.09 36.69 -33.42
C SER A 274 12.85 35.38 -33.32
N ASP A 275 13.60 35.01 -34.34
CA ASP A 275 14.38 33.77 -34.43
C ASP A 275 15.74 33.82 -33.71
N ILE A 276 16.20 35.02 -33.34
CA ILE A 276 17.46 35.23 -32.60
C ILE A 276 17.26 35.65 -31.13
N GLY A 277 16.04 36.00 -30.73
CA GLY A 277 15.67 36.32 -29.33
C GLY A 277 15.07 37.74 -29.15
N ALA A 278 14.81 38.14 -27.91
CA ALA A 278 14.07 39.37 -27.59
C ALA A 278 14.68 40.69 -28.14
N GLU A 279 15.99 40.71 -28.38
CA GLU A 279 16.75 41.85 -28.93
C GLU A 279 16.82 41.86 -30.47
N GLY A 280 16.21 40.87 -31.13
CA GLY A 280 16.32 40.64 -32.56
C GLY A 280 15.31 41.39 -33.44
N PRO A 281 15.43 41.28 -34.78
CA PRO A 281 14.39 41.74 -35.69
C PRO A 281 13.12 40.92 -35.50
N TRP A 282 11.98 41.60 -35.48
CA TRP A 282 10.66 40.99 -35.28
C TRP A 282 9.95 40.79 -36.61
N THR A 283 9.41 39.60 -36.81
CA THR A 283 8.51 39.26 -37.92
C THR A 283 7.08 39.40 -37.44
N ASP A 284 6.38 40.41 -37.94
CA ASP A 284 4.98 40.69 -37.59
C ASP A 284 4.04 39.73 -38.33
N LEU A 285 3.38 38.85 -37.58
CA LEU A 285 2.47 37.85 -38.14
C LEU A 285 1.09 38.43 -38.49
N GLY A 286 0.73 39.60 -37.96
CA GLY A 286 -0.59 40.21 -38.09
C GLY A 286 -1.23 40.61 -36.77
N MET A 287 -2.36 41.31 -36.88
CA MET A 287 -3.22 41.73 -35.77
C MET A 287 -4.60 41.12 -35.96
N LEU A 288 -5.15 40.53 -34.89
CA LEU A 288 -6.49 39.96 -34.87
C LEU A 288 -7.37 40.64 -33.83
N THR A 289 -8.68 40.51 -34.03
CA THR A 289 -9.71 40.92 -33.08
C THR A 289 -10.21 39.69 -32.35
N MET A 290 -10.14 39.71 -31.02
CA MET A 290 -10.64 38.66 -30.13
C MET A 290 -12.15 38.83 -29.91
N GLU A 291 -12.87 37.76 -29.56
CA GLU A 291 -14.30 37.85 -29.29
C GLU A 291 -14.58 38.49 -27.91
N ASP A 292 -15.68 39.26 -27.76
CA ASP A 292 -16.14 39.78 -26.46
C ASP A 292 -16.87 38.67 -25.67
N ARG A 293 -16.14 37.61 -25.33
CA ARG A 293 -16.64 36.51 -24.49
C ARG A 293 -15.79 36.35 -23.23
N PRO A 294 -16.38 36.37 -22.03
CA PRO A 294 -15.66 35.96 -20.84
C PRO A 294 -15.28 34.48 -20.94
N GLU A 295 -14.16 34.12 -20.31
CA GLU A 295 -13.78 32.72 -20.09
C GLU A 295 -13.52 31.90 -21.36
N ALA A 296 -12.83 32.50 -22.34
CA ALA A 296 -12.45 31.79 -23.56
C ALA A 296 -10.94 31.50 -23.62
N LEU A 297 -10.61 30.29 -24.07
CA LEU A 297 -9.32 29.95 -24.65
C LEU A 297 -9.32 30.35 -26.14
N GLU A 298 -8.41 31.24 -26.53
CA GLU A 298 -8.19 31.60 -27.92
C GLU A 298 -6.85 31.04 -28.41
N LEU A 299 -6.90 30.20 -29.46
CA LEU A 299 -5.74 29.55 -30.04
C LEU A 299 -5.41 30.15 -31.41
N PHE A 300 -4.22 30.73 -31.54
CA PHE A 300 -3.68 31.30 -32.76
C PHE A 300 -2.81 30.26 -33.48
N ALA A 301 -3.35 29.62 -34.53
CA ALA A 301 -2.66 28.64 -35.35
C ALA A 301 -1.93 29.32 -36.52
N LEU A 302 -0.61 29.18 -36.61
CA LEU A 302 0.18 29.75 -37.71
C LEU A 302 -0.09 28.99 -39.02
N ALA A 303 -0.32 29.71 -40.11
CA ALA A 303 -0.53 29.13 -41.44
C ALA A 303 0.71 28.36 -41.93
N THR A 304 1.90 28.73 -41.45
CA THR A 304 3.15 27.99 -41.65
C THR A 304 3.96 28.07 -40.36
N PRO A 305 4.33 26.94 -39.74
CA PRO A 305 5.16 26.96 -38.54
C PRO A 305 6.48 27.69 -38.78
N ALA A 306 6.88 28.54 -37.83
CA ALA A 306 7.98 29.48 -38.01
C ALA A 306 9.02 29.38 -36.87
N PRO A 307 10.32 29.55 -37.16
CA PRO A 307 11.34 29.53 -36.13
C PRO A 307 11.23 30.77 -35.22
N ALA A 308 11.25 30.57 -33.91
CA ALA A 308 11.28 31.62 -32.92
C ALA A 308 12.15 31.25 -31.72
N ARG A 309 12.82 32.24 -31.15
CA ARG A 309 13.47 32.24 -29.84
C ARG A 309 12.80 33.23 -28.89
N ALA A 310 11.99 34.15 -29.40
CA ALA A 310 11.12 34.98 -28.61
C ALA A 310 9.81 35.27 -29.35
N VAL A 311 8.74 35.46 -28.58
CA VAL A 311 7.39 35.81 -29.05
C VAL A 311 6.99 37.11 -28.37
N ARG A 312 6.56 38.10 -29.14
CA ARG A 312 6.01 39.35 -28.64
C ARG A 312 4.51 39.37 -28.86
N ILE A 313 3.78 39.68 -27.80
CA ILE A 313 2.31 39.74 -27.78
C ILE A 313 1.92 41.14 -27.36
N THR A 314 1.37 41.91 -28.30
CA THR A 314 0.96 43.30 -28.08
C THR A 314 -0.56 43.41 -28.09
N ILE A 315 -1.14 43.82 -26.96
CA ILE A 315 -2.56 44.12 -26.83
C ILE A 315 -2.78 45.56 -27.27
N GLY A 316 -3.53 45.75 -28.35
CA GLY A 316 -3.82 47.08 -28.90
C GLY A 316 -5.01 47.78 -28.23
N THR A 317 -6.09 47.05 -27.97
CA THR A 317 -7.33 47.54 -27.35
C THR A 317 -7.97 46.42 -26.54
N SER A 318 -8.89 46.76 -25.63
CA SER A 318 -9.64 45.83 -24.78
C SER A 318 -11.13 46.16 -24.80
N TRP A 319 -12.00 45.16 -24.59
CA TRP A 319 -13.46 45.34 -24.61
C TRP A 319 -13.98 46.12 -23.38
N ARG A 320 -13.13 46.28 -22.37
CA ARG A 320 -13.36 47.03 -21.12
C ARG A 320 -12.06 47.77 -20.70
N PRO A 321 -12.07 48.66 -19.70
CA PRO A 321 -10.93 49.50 -19.32
C PRO A 321 -9.73 48.78 -18.65
N GLY A 322 -9.52 47.50 -18.94
CA GLY A 322 -8.41 46.70 -18.44
C GLY A 322 -8.25 45.42 -19.25
N VAL A 323 -7.12 44.75 -19.04
CA VAL A 323 -6.81 43.45 -19.63
C VAL A 323 -6.52 42.46 -18.52
N ARG A 324 -7.16 41.29 -18.61
CA ARG A 324 -6.92 40.12 -17.78
C ARG A 324 -6.58 38.92 -18.66
N LEU A 325 -5.52 38.22 -18.29
CA LEU A 325 -5.07 36.96 -18.89
C LEU A 325 -4.69 36.03 -17.76
N SER A 326 -5.01 34.74 -17.91
CA SER A 326 -4.67 33.72 -16.93
C SER A 326 -3.47 32.91 -17.41
N GLU A 327 -3.39 32.59 -18.71
CA GLU A 327 -2.28 31.80 -19.25
C GLU A 327 -1.87 32.25 -20.67
N ILE A 328 -0.58 32.10 -20.99
CA ILE A 328 -0.01 32.22 -22.32
C ILE A 328 0.76 30.94 -22.65
N GLN A 329 0.29 30.19 -23.65
CA GLN A 329 0.97 28.96 -24.08
C GLN A 329 1.54 29.13 -25.48
N ILE A 330 2.72 28.56 -25.72
CA ILE A 330 3.40 28.62 -27.02
C ILE A 330 3.78 27.21 -27.40
N PHE A 331 3.25 26.73 -28.53
CA PHE A 331 3.37 25.35 -28.95
C PHE A 331 4.34 25.19 -30.11
N GLU A 332 5.19 24.17 -30.04
CA GLU A 332 6.03 23.73 -31.15
C GLU A 332 5.23 22.92 -32.18
N SER A 333 5.74 22.87 -33.40
CA SER A 333 5.25 21.96 -34.43
C SER A 333 5.64 20.53 -34.12
N ALA A 334 4.66 19.62 -34.10
CA ALA A 334 4.88 18.18 -33.99
C ALA A 334 5.80 17.60 -35.08
N ALA A 335 5.94 18.31 -36.21
CA ALA A 335 6.78 17.90 -37.33
C ALA A 335 8.28 18.23 -37.12
N ALA A 336 8.65 18.93 -36.04
CA ALA A 336 10.02 19.27 -35.71
C ALA A 336 10.40 18.71 -34.32
N PRO A 337 11.67 18.31 -34.09
CA PRO A 337 12.11 17.89 -32.76
C PRO A 337 11.93 19.03 -31.75
N SER A 338 11.44 18.73 -30.55
CA SER A 338 11.18 19.76 -29.53
C SER A 338 12.47 20.36 -28.96
N VAL A 339 12.56 21.68 -28.81
CA VAL A 339 13.73 22.35 -28.20
C VAL A 339 14.00 21.92 -26.75
N LEU A 340 13.01 21.31 -26.12
CA LEU A 340 13.06 20.79 -24.76
C LEU A 340 13.62 19.36 -24.68
N SER A 341 13.86 18.69 -25.82
CA SER A 341 14.33 17.29 -25.85
C SER A 341 15.72 17.10 -25.23
N ASP A 342 16.57 18.13 -25.24
CA ASP A 342 17.92 18.10 -24.68
C ASP A 342 18.01 18.76 -23.29
N VAL A 343 16.88 19.21 -22.73
CA VAL A 343 16.84 19.90 -21.44
C VAL A 343 16.59 18.88 -20.33
N ALA A 344 17.67 18.50 -19.65
CA ALA A 344 17.61 17.59 -18.50
C ALA A 344 16.80 18.20 -17.36
N THR A 345 15.79 17.48 -16.91
CA THR A 345 14.80 17.96 -15.93
C THR A 345 14.53 16.94 -14.85
N ASP A 346 14.39 17.42 -13.61
CA ASP A 346 13.91 16.61 -12.49
C ASP A 346 12.38 16.45 -12.59
N LEU A 347 11.94 15.37 -13.23
CA LEU A 347 10.55 15.03 -13.51
C LEU A 347 9.74 14.76 -12.22
N ALA A 348 10.41 14.33 -11.16
CA ALA A 348 9.78 14.03 -9.87
C ALA A 348 9.66 15.26 -8.96
N ALA A 349 10.21 16.42 -9.36
CA ALA A 349 10.10 17.63 -8.57
C ALA A 349 8.63 18.08 -8.44
N VAL A 350 8.23 18.54 -7.26
CA VAL A 350 6.86 19.04 -6.99
C VAL A 350 6.47 20.14 -7.97
N ASP A 351 7.39 21.06 -8.28
CA ASP A 351 7.18 22.17 -9.22
C ASP A 351 6.96 21.70 -10.66
N ASN A 352 7.38 20.47 -10.98
CA ASN A 352 7.16 19.81 -12.27
C ASN A 352 6.03 18.78 -12.21
N GLY A 353 5.23 18.77 -11.12
CA GLY A 353 4.08 17.87 -10.98
C GLY A 353 4.37 16.50 -10.39
N GLY A 354 5.59 16.22 -9.93
CA GLY A 354 5.89 14.99 -9.20
C GLY A 354 5.15 14.93 -7.86
N ARG A 355 4.70 13.73 -7.47
CA ARG A 355 3.92 13.52 -6.23
C ARG A 355 4.08 12.10 -5.67
N ILE A 356 3.71 11.91 -4.40
CA ILE A 356 3.64 10.59 -3.78
C ILE A 356 2.26 10.00 -4.01
N ALA A 357 2.20 8.77 -4.53
CA ALA A 357 0.96 8.02 -4.71
C ALA A 357 0.68 7.10 -3.51
N ARG A 358 1.70 6.40 -3.01
CA ARG A 358 1.61 5.47 -1.88
C ARG A 358 2.89 5.49 -1.05
N PHE A 359 2.78 5.24 0.25
CA PHE A 359 3.91 4.98 1.12
C PHE A 359 3.53 4.02 2.26
N THR A 360 4.50 3.28 2.80
CA THR A 360 4.27 2.32 3.91
C THR A 360 4.13 3.00 5.27
N SER A 361 4.91 4.05 5.55
CA SER A 361 4.79 4.83 6.79
C SER A 361 5.48 6.19 6.67
N GLN A 362 5.16 7.13 7.56
CA GLN A 362 5.88 8.41 7.67
C GLN A 362 5.80 9.01 9.09
N ALA A 363 6.83 9.74 9.50
CA ALA A 363 6.94 10.29 10.85
C ALA A 363 6.57 11.78 10.93
N GLY A 364 5.42 12.11 11.52
CA GLY A 364 5.05 13.50 11.87
C GLY A 364 5.21 14.48 10.71
N SER A 365 5.94 15.59 10.92
CA SER A 365 6.21 16.62 9.89
C SER A 365 7.26 16.24 8.82
N ARG A 366 7.65 14.95 8.74
CA ARG A 366 8.63 14.42 7.78
C ARG A 366 7.93 13.59 6.70
N ASP A 367 7.02 14.27 6.03
CA ASP A 367 6.14 13.79 4.98
C ASP A 367 6.92 13.16 3.81
N ALA A 368 6.34 12.13 3.19
CA ALA A 368 6.96 11.47 2.03
C ALA A 368 7.19 12.44 0.86
N ALA A 369 6.30 13.41 0.64
CA ALA A 369 6.45 14.39 -0.44
C ALA A 369 7.69 15.29 -0.28
N ASN A 370 8.27 15.39 0.93
CA ASN A 370 9.46 16.19 1.15
C ASN A 370 10.65 15.76 0.28
N ILE A 371 10.76 14.47 -0.04
CA ILE A 371 11.86 13.96 -0.89
C ILE A 371 11.76 14.49 -2.32
N LEU A 372 10.61 14.96 -2.75
CA LEU A 372 10.37 15.54 -4.09
C LEU A 372 10.66 17.05 -4.12
N SER A 373 10.92 17.66 -2.97
CA SER A 373 11.18 19.08 -2.83
C SER A 373 12.67 19.38 -2.64
N ALA A 374 13.06 20.65 -2.77
CA ALA A 374 14.42 21.09 -2.46
C ALA A 374 14.71 21.20 -0.95
N THR A 375 13.68 21.17 -0.11
CA THR A 375 13.77 21.45 1.33
C THR A 375 12.92 20.47 2.14
N GLY A 376 13.55 19.48 2.75
CA GLY A 376 12.88 18.55 3.66
C GLY A 376 13.58 17.20 3.72
N SER A 377 13.03 16.28 4.50
CA SER A 377 13.39 14.87 4.46
C SER A 377 12.21 14.01 4.89
N TRP A 378 12.19 12.78 4.41
CA TRP A 378 11.27 11.74 4.85
C TRP A 378 11.98 10.81 5.84
N MET A 379 11.20 10.34 6.81
CA MET A 379 11.62 9.33 7.77
C MET A 379 10.44 8.38 8.02
N PRO A 380 10.66 7.06 8.06
CA PRO A 380 9.59 6.13 8.36
C PRO A 380 9.10 6.30 9.80
N ALA A 381 7.81 6.04 10.04
CA ALA A 381 7.21 6.11 11.38
C ALA A 381 7.68 4.96 12.28
N THR A 382 8.11 3.86 11.66
CA THR A 382 8.52 2.62 12.34
C THR A 382 9.83 2.12 11.76
N ASN A 383 10.61 1.39 12.55
CA ASN A 383 11.80 0.69 12.09
C ASN A 383 11.49 -0.72 11.56
N ARG A 384 10.27 -0.95 11.04
CA ARG A 384 9.91 -2.21 10.38
C ARG A 384 10.22 -2.07 8.88
N PHE A 385 10.93 -3.02 8.31
CA PHE A 385 11.29 -3.02 6.89
C PHE A 385 10.79 -4.32 6.23
N PRO A 386 10.45 -4.32 4.93
CA PRO A 386 10.67 -3.23 3.96
C PRO A 386 9.75 -2.01 4.15
N GLN A 387 10.18 -0.87 3.62
CA GLN A 387 9.38 0.36 3.48
C GLN A 387 9.32 0.75 2.01
N ASP A 388 8.13 1.00 1.48
CA ASP A 388 7.90 1.37 0.09
C ASP A 388 7.43 2.82 -0.03
N ILE A 389 7.89 3.49 -1.09
CA ILE A 389 7.41 4.80 -1.51
C ILE A 389 7.19 4.75 -3.02
N THR A 390 5.95 4.99 -3.46
CA THR A 390 5.60 5.04 -4.89
C THR A 390 5.36 6.49 -5.30
N VAL A 391 6.09 6.92 -6.32
CA VAL A 391 6.06 8.25 -6.91
C VAL A 391 5.33 8.20 -8.23
N ALA A 392 4.49 9.21 -8.46
CA ALA A 392 3.86 9.47 -9.75
C ALA A 392 4.37 10.79 -10.32
N PHE A 393 4.35 10.90 -11.65
CA PHE A 393 4.70 12.12 -12.35
C PHE A 393 3.46 12.97 -12.67
N ASP A 394 3.70 14.10 -13.32
CA ASP A 394 2.66 15.05 -13.66
C ASP A 394 1.52 14.42 -14.49
N ASP A 395 0.29 14.79 -14.17
CA ASP A 395 -0.98 14.09 -14.45
C ASP A 395 -0.95 12.55 -14.62
N PHE A 396 -0.16 11.82 -13.80
CA PHE A 396 -0.03 10.36 -13.87
C PHE A 396 0.42 9.86 -15.25
N ARG A 397 1.17 10.68 -15.98
CA ARG A 397 1.66 10.34 -17.32
C ARG A 397 2.89 9.45 -17.29
N THR A 398 3.13 8.76 -18.40
CA THR A 398 4.38 8.02 -18.61
C THR A 398 5.49 8.99 -19.02
N MET A 399 6.59 9.01 -18.28
CA MET A 399 7.76 9.85 -18.53
C MET A 399 8.94 9.03 -19.02
N ARG A 400 9.82 9.62 -19.84
CA ARG A 400 11.08 8.97 -20.24
C ARG A 400 12.20 9.39 -19.30
N VAL A 401 12.71 8.43 -18.54
CA VAL A 401 13.68 8.62 -17.46
C VAL A 401 15.06 8.14 -17.89
N THR A 402 16.10 8.92 -17.63
CA THR A 402 17.51 8.57 -17.88
C THR A 402 18.27 8.24 -16.60
N ASP A 403 17.93 8.91 -15.50
CA ASP A 403 18.66 8.78 -14.24
C ASP A 403 17.70 8.87 -13.05
N ILE A 404 17.94 8.05 -12.03
CA ILE A 404 17.23 8.11 -10.75
C ILE A 404 18.28 8.22 -9.66
N ALA A 405 18.23 9.27 -8.85
CA ALA A 405 19.19 9.50 -7.78
C ALA A 405 18.49 9.82 -6.46
N LEU A 406 18.99 9.25 -5.37
CA LEU A 406 18.43 9.37 -4.04
C LEU A 406 19.54 9.79 -3.06
N ASP A 407 19.36 10.96 -2.45
CA ASP A 407 20.17 11.49 -1.35
C ASP A 407 19.60 10.97 -0.02
N TRP A 408 20.46 10.45 0.86
CA TRP A 408 20.07 9.84 2.13
C TRP A 408 21.01 10.22 3.28
N GLN A 409 20.49 10.11 4.51
CA GLN A 409 21.22 10.30 5.76
C GLN A 409 21.00 9.10 6.70
N ILE A 410 22.05 8.68 7.42
CA ILE A 410 22.04 7.58 8.41
C ILE A 410 22.70 8.04 9.71
N GLY A 411 22.44 7.35 10.81
CA GLY A 411 23.08 7.65 12.09
C GLY A 411 24.59 7.40 12.09
N PRO A 412 25.36 8.05 12.98
CA PRO A 412 26.81 7.90 13.06
C PRO A 412 27.26 6.48 13.46
N GLU A 413 26.36 5.66 14.00
CA GLU A 413 26.61 4.27 14.38
C GLU A 413 26.34 3.26 13.24
N ALA A 414 26.04 3.75 12.03
CA ALA A 414 25.74 2.89 10.89
C ALA A 414 27.01 2.34 10.24
N ASP A 415 27.09 1.01 10.11
CA ASP A 415 28.27 0.31 9.56
C ASP A 415 28.21 0.11 8.03
N TRP A 416 27.06 0.31 7.40
CA TRP A 416 26.87 0.10 5.96
C TRP A 416 25.77 1.03 5.40
N ALA A 417 25.67 1.13 4.08
CA ALA A 417 24.81 2.11 3.40
C ALA A 417 23.47 1.51 2.98
N PRO A 418 22.35 2.27 3.03
CA PRO A 418 21.00 1.77 2.78
C PRO A 418 20.87 1.06 1.43
N ARG A 419 20.08 -0.03 1.39
CA ARG A 419 19.77 -0.80 0.19
C ARG A 419 18.36 -0.46 -0.29
N VAL A 420 18.29 0.19 -1.45
CA VAL A 420 17.03 0.63 -2.07
C VAL A 420 16.87 -0.07 -3.41
N ARG A 421 15.85 -0.92 -3.51
CA ARG A 421 15.43 -1.52 -4.79
C ARG A 421 14.48 -0.57 -5.51
N VAL A 422 14.59 -0.52 -6.82
CA VAL A 422 13.82 0.40 -7.67
C VAL A 422 13.00 -0.43 -8.62
N ALA A 423 11.68 -0.26 -8.58
CA ALA A 423 10.77 -0.83 -9.55
C ALA A 423 10.01 0.28 -10.29
N ALA A 424 9.60 -0.01 -11.51
CA ALA A 424 8.85 0.91 -12.34
C ALA A 424 7.68 0.22 -13.04
N SER A 425 6.63 0.96 -13.32
CA SER A 425 5.49 0.48 -14.09
C SER A 425 5.00 1.56 -15.05
N THR A 426 4.54 1.13 -16.23
CA THR A 426 3.76 1.95 -17.17
C THR A 426 2.27 1.63 -17.10
N ALA A 427 1.85 0.70 -16.22
CA ALA A 427 0.47 0.30 -16.08
C ALA A 427 -0.43 1.48 -15.67
N PRO A 428 -1.75 1.42 -15.92
CA PRO A 428 -2.66 2.49 -15.53
C PRO A 428 -2.70 2.80 -14.03
N GLY A 429 -2.35 1.84 -13.16
CA GLY A 429 -2.39 1.96 -11.70
C GLY A 429 -1.08 1.60 -10.98
N PRO A 430 -0.86 2.14 -9.77
CA PRO A 430 0.37 1.98 -8.99
C PRO A 430 0.63 0.58 -8.39
N LEU A 431 -0.30 -0.37 -8.53
CA LEU A 431 -0.19 -1.70 -7.91
C LEU A 431 0.12 -2.83 -8.89
N THR A 432 0.16 -2.53 -10.20
CA THR A 432 0.27 -3.56 -11.24
C THR A 432 1.43 -3.26 -12.21
N GLY A 433 1.93 -4.30 -12.87
CA GLY A 433 2.95 -4.16 -13.91
C GLY A 433 4.33 -3.69 -13.43
N MET A 434 4.64 -3.85 -12.14
CA MET A 434 5.94 -3.45 -11.58
C MET A 434 7.08 -4.32 -12.12
N GLN A 435 8.02 -3.69 -12.80
CA GLN A 435 9.26 -4.29 -13.29
C GLN A 435 10.43 -3.84 -12.41
N ASP A 436 11.22 -4.78 -11.90
CA ASP A 436 12.46 -4.46 -11.16
C ASP A 436 13.49 -3.83 -12.11
N LEU A 437 13.87 -2.58 -11.84
CA LEU A 437 14.91 -1.85 -12.56
C LEU A 437 16.30 -2.06 -11.93
N GLY A 438 16.35 -2.63 -10.73
CA GLY A 438 17.58 -3.03 -10.06
C GLY A 438 17.74 -2.45 -8.65
N LEU A 439 18.88 -2.78 -8.05
CA LEU A 439 19.28 -2.33 -6.73
C LEU A 439 20.21 -1.13 -6.84
N MET A 440 19.85 -0.02 -6.21
CA MET A 440 20.72 1.15 -6.08
C MET A 440 21.93 0.81 -5.18
N THR A 441 23.14 0.92 -5.74
CA THR A 441 24.38 0.73 -4.98
C THR A 441 24.87 2.07 -4.45
N ALA A 442 25.10 2.16 -3.15
CA ALA A 442 25.33 3.42 -2.47
C ALA A 442 26.81 3.85 -2.45
N GLU A 443 27.06 5.13 -2.71
CA GLU A 443 28.35 5.79 -2.49
C GLU A 443 28.27 6.69 -1.25
N ARG A 444 29.10 6.40 -0.24
CA ARG A 444 29.21 7.27 0.94
C ARG A 444 29.91 8.57 0.54
N THR A 445 29.19 9.67 0.61
CA THR A 445 29.75 11.03 0.40
C THR A 445 30.23 11.67 1.71
N GLY A 446 29.93 11.03 2.85
CA GLY A 446 30.34 11.44 4.20
C GLY A 446 30.16 10.33 5.24
N PRO A 447 30.41 10.61 6.53
CA PRO A 447 30.27 9.62 7.61
C PRO A 447 28.82 9.21 7.86
N ASP A 448 27.87 10.11 7.64
CA ASP A 448 26.44 9.97 7.92
C ASP A 448 25.55 10.23 6.69
N ARG A 449 26.12 10.58 5.53
CA ARG A 449 25.38 10.95 4.31
C ARG A 449 25.92 10.25 3.07
N GLY A 450 25.04 10.03 2.10
CA GLY A 450 25.42 9.48 0.81
C GLY A 450 24.41 9.76 -0.28
N ARG A 451 24.82 9.38 -1.49
CA ARG A 451 23.96 9.37 -2.67
C ARG A 451 24.01 7.98 -3.27
N THR A 452 22.87 7.53 -3.75
CA THR A 452 22.78 6.32 -4.57
C THR A 452 21.90 6.59 -5.77
N GLY A 453 22.01 5.78 -6.81
CA GLY A 453 21.22 5.98 -8.01
C GLY A 453 21.42 4.92 -9.08
N LEU A 454 20.57 4.98 -10.09
CA LEU A 454 20.61 4.19 -11.31
C LEU A 454 20.70 5.13 -12.50
N ARG A 455 21.51 4.74 -13.48
CA ARG A 455 21.64 5.43 -14.76
C ARG A 455 21.37 4.45 -15.87
N PHE A 456 20.58 4.86 -16.85
CA PHE A 456 20.19 4.03 -17.98
C PHE A 456 20.91 4.50 -19.25
N ASP A 457 21.37 3.54 -20.06
CA ASP A 457 22.00 3.84 -21.35
C ASP A 457 20.97 4.35 -22.38
N GLU A 458 19.71 3.91 -22.26
CA GLU A 458 18.56 4.36 -23.03
C GLU A 458 17.46 4.85 -22.07
N THR A 459 16.59 5.75 -22.54
CA THR A 459 15.49 6.24 -21.71
C THR A 459 14.49 5.12 -21.38
N VAL A 460 14.10 5.02 -20.11
CA VAL A 460 13.11 4.06 -19.63
C VAL A 460 11.75 4.75 -19.47
N PRO A 461 10.65 4.23 -20.04
CA PRO A 461 9.32 4.77 -19.80
C PRO A 461 8.83 4.38 -18.40
N ILE A 462 8.44 5.36 -17.58
CA ILE A 462 8.01 5.17 -16.20
C ILE A 462 6.78 6.05 -15.95
N ARG A 463 5.67 5.45 -15.50
CA ARG A 463 4.49 6.17 -14.98
C ARG A 463 4.47 6.15 -13.45
N TRP A 464 4.81 5.00 -12.88
CA TRP A 464 4.94 4.77 -11.44
C TRP A 464 6.35 4.34 -11.13
N LEU A 465 6.96 4.96 -10.12
CA LEU A 465 8.29 4.63 -9.62
C LEU A 465 8.19 4.22 -8.16
N THR A 466 8.52 2.97 -7.83
CA THR A 466 8.50 2.45 -6.46
C THR A 466 9.93 2.27 -5.94
N LEU A 467 10.20 2.86 -4.77
CA LEU A 467 11.43 2.71 -4.02
C LEU A 467 11.16 1.79 -2.83
N THR A 468 11.81 0.62 -2.81
CA THR A 468 11.71 -0.35 -1.71
C THR A 468 12.99 -0.33 -0.89
N ILE A 469 12.89 0.19 0.33
CA ILE A 469 13.97 0.19 1.31
C ILE A 469 13.84 -1.11 2.11
N SER A 470 14.65 -2.13 1.81
CA SER A 470 14.63 -3.38 2.57
C SER A 470 15.53 -3.35 3.79
N ASP A 471 16.59 -2.53 3.72
CA ASP A 471 17.57 -2.45 4.78
C ASP A 471 18.10 -1.00 4.85
N PRO A 472 17.86 -0.27 5.95
CA PRO A 472 18.12 1.18 6.04
C PRO A 472 19.55 1.55 6.43
N GLY A 473 20.40 0.61 6.83
CA GLY A 473 21.73 0.90 7.40
C GLY A 473 21.72 1.41 8.84
N SER A 474 20.62 2.00 9.30
CA SER A 474 20.50 2.60 10.64
C SER A 474 19.04 2.79 11.09
N ALA A 475 18.82 2.79 12.40
CA ALA A 475 17.54 3.14 13.02
C ALA A 475 17.16 4.64 12.88
N THR A 476 18.10 5.50 12.48
CA THR A 476 17.86 6.94 12.23
C THR A 476 17.97 7.28 10.74
N PHE A 477 17.73 6.29 9.86
CA PHE A 477 17.76 6.47 8.42
C PHE A 477 16.69 7.46 7.93
N GLN A 478 17.08 8.30 6.99
CA GLN A 478 16.26 9.35 6.40
C GLN A 478 16.57 9.47 4.91
N LEU A 479 15.53 9.80 4.13
CA LEU A 479 15.66 10.17 2.73
C LEU A 479 15.55 11.69 2.61
N ASP A 480 16.56 12.31 2.02
CA ASP A 480 16.60 13.76 1.90
C ASP A 480 15.98 14.21 0.58
N ARG A 481 16.39 13.60 -0.53
CA ARG A 481 15.93 14.05 -1.86
C ARG A 481 15.99 12.95 -2.91
N LEU A 482 14.88 12.73 -3.60
CA LEU A 482 14.79 11.99 -4.84
C LEU A 482 14.92 12.97 -6.02
N ARG A 483 15.71 12.58 -7.03
CA ARG A 483 15.76 13.23 -8.34
C ARG A 483 15.50 12.18 -9.39
N VAL A 484 14.54 12.44 -10.27
CA VAL A 484 14.26 11.58 -11.43
C VAL A 484 14.51 12.42 -12.67
N THR A 485 15.64 12.20 -13.33
CA THR A 485 16.04 12.99 -14.48
C THR A 485 15.50 12.38 -15.76
N GLY A 486 14.89 13.21 -16.60
CA GLY A 486 14.47 12.86 -17.95
C GLY A 486 14.43 14.09 -18.85
N THR A 487 13.66 14.01 -19.94
CA THR A 487 13.55 15.11 -20.90
C THR A 487 12.41 16.06 -20.57
N ALA A 488 12.65 17.36 -20.66
CA ALA A 488 11.60 18.37 -20.44
C ALA A 488 10.45 18.24 -21.44
N ALA A 489 10.70 17.73 -22.65
CA ALA A 489 9.66 17.54 -23.67
C ALA A 489 8.49 16.65 -23.20
N ASP A 490 8.75 15.64 -22.35
CA ASP A 490 7.69 14.76 -21.84
C ASP A 490 6.73 15.50 -20.88
N LEU A 491 7.23 16.50 -20.14
CA LEU A 491 6.42 17.34 -19.24
C LEU A 491 5.47 18.28 -19.97
N PHE A 492 5.73 18.60 -21.23
CA PHE A 492 4.97 19.61 -21.96
C PHE A 492 4.32 19.11 -23.23
N SER A 493 4.44 17.81 -23.50
CA SER A 493 3.62 17.14 -24.51
C SER A 493 2.14 17.22 -24.13
N SER A 494 1.30 17.49 -25.11
CA SER A 494 -0.15 17.62 -24.97
C SER A 494 -0.75 16.47 -24.19
N ARG A 495 -1.68 16.78 -23.28
CA ARG A 495 -2.39 15.82 -22.43
C ARG A 495 -2.85 14.61 -23.23
N GLU A 496 -2.43 13.42 -22.83
CA GLU A 496 -3.23 12.22 -23.11
C GLU A 496 -4.59 12.48 -22.47
N GLY A 497 -5.64 12.56 -23.29
CA GLY A 497 -6.97 12.84 -22.78
C GLY A 497 -7.32 11.84 -21.67
N SER A 498 -7.77 12.33 -20.51
CA SER A 498 -8.48 11.54 -19.50
C SER A 498 -9.88 11.18 -20.02
N SER A 499 -9.95 10.68 -21.25
CA SER A 499 -11.04 9.83 -21.65
C SER A 499 -10.70 8.45 -21.12
N ILE A 500 -11.68 7.81 -20.50
CA ILE A 500 -11.85 6.37 -20.63
C ILE A 500 -12.09 6.11 -22.12
N ALA A 501 -11.06 6.32 -22.94
CA ALA A 501 -10.93 5.58 -24.14
C ALA A 501 -10.71 4.18 -23.59
N ALA A 502 -11.76 3.36 -23.68
CA ALA A 502 -11.54 2.00 -24.14
C ALA A 502 -10.40 2.12 -25.13
N ASP A 503 -9.24 1.56 -24.78
CA ASP A 503 -8.11 1.44 -25.68
C ASP A 503 -8.63 0.49 -26.76
N GLY A 504 -9.42 1.07 -27.66
CA GLY A 504 -10.28 0.40 -28.59
C GLY A 504 -9.31 -0.30 -29.50
N GLY A 505 -9.29 -1.62 -29.36
CA GLY A 505 -8.22 -2.47 -29.84
C GLY A 505 -7.67 -1.94 -31.15
N SER A 506 -6.41 -1.47 -31.13
CA SER A 506 -5.61 -1.54 -32.34
C SER A 506 -5.64 -3.00 -32.71
N GLY A 507 -6.44 -3.36 -33.73
CA GLY A 507 -6.69 -4.75 -34.09
C GLY A 507 -5.37 -5.49 -34.09
N SER A 508 -5.22 -6.43 -33.17
CA SER A 508 -3.96 -7.10 -32.81
C SER A 508 -3.34 -7.89 -33.98
N GLY A 509 -4.06 -7.95 -35.11
CA GLY A 509 -3.78 -8.83 -36.23
C GLY A 509 -4.11 -10.30 -35.93
N LEU A 510 -4.63 -10.62 -34.74
CA LEU A 510 -5.04 -11.97 -34.36
C LEU A 510 -6.42 -12.32 -34.93
N PRO A 511 -6.74 -13.61 -35.11
CA PRO A 511 -8.07 -14.04 -35.51
C PRO A 511 -9.11 -13.63 -34.46
N GLY A 512 -10.14 -12.91 -34.90
CA GLY A 512 -11.32 -12.62 -34.08
C GLY A 512 -12.27 -13.83 -34.02
N GLU A 513 -13.14 -13.84 -33.01
CA GLU A 513 -14.26 -14.77 -32.92
C GLU A 513 -15.23 -14.66 -34.11
N VAL A 514 -16.10 -15.66 -34.25
CA VAL A 514 -17.07 -15.73 -35.34
C VAL A 514 -18.48 -15.73 -34.78
N GLU A 515 -19.16 -14.60 -34.91
CA GLU A 515 -20.56 -14.43 -34.51
C GLU A 515 -21.57 -14.92 -35.56
N PRO A 516 -22.75 -15.48 -35.16
CA PRO A 516 -23.17 -15.73 -33.78
C PRO A 516 -22.54 -17.00 -33.19
N ASN A 517 -22.11 -16.98 -31.93
CA ASN A 517 -21.60 -18.16 -31.21
C ASN A 517 -22.32 -18.40 -29.85
N ASP A 518 -23.52 -17.86 -29.69
CA ASP A 518 -24.36 -17.86 -28.47
C ASP A 518 -24.77 -19.24 -27.92
N GLY A 519 -24.59 -20.31 -28.70
CA GLY A 519 -25.04 -21.65 -28.34
C GLY A 519 -24.01 -22.72 -28.67
N LEU A 520 -24.07 -23.86 -27.97
CA LEU A 520 -23.15 -24.99 -28.16
C LEU A 520 -23.06 -25.49 -29.61
N ALA A 521 -24.16 -25.40 -30.38
CA ALA A 521 -24.20 -25.83 -31.79
C ALA A 521 -23.45 -24.89 -32.74
N ASP A 522 -23.37 -23.61 -32.39
CA ASP A 522 -22.76 -22.55 -33.19
C ASP A 522 -21.38 -22.12 -32.62
N ALA A 523 -20.86 -22.89 -31.67
CA ALA A 523 -19.61 -22.59 -30.97
C ALA A 523 -18.42 -22.41 -31.94
N THR A 524 -17.65 -21.35 -31.72
CA THR A 524 -16.43 -21.04 -32.49
C THR A 524 -15.39 -22.14 -32.26
N PRO A 525 -14.89 -22.82 -33.32
CA PRO A 525 -13.84 -23.81 -33.15
C PRO A 525 -12.56 -23.16 -32.61
N LEU A 526 -11.98 -23.74 -31.56
CA LEU A 526 -10.73 -23.30 -30.95
C LEU A 526 -9.65 -24.38 -31.15
N PRO A 527 -8.85 -24.31 -32.23
CA PRO A 527 -7.74 -25.23 -32.46
C PRO A 527 -6.67 -25.13 -31.37
N MET A 528 -6.00 -26.24 -31.07
CA MET A 528 -4.90 -26.28 -30.09
C MET A 528 -3.78 -25.30 -30.48
N GLY A 529 -3.37 -24.45 -29.53
CA GLY A 529 -2.33 -23.44 -29.70
C GLY A 529 -2.77 -22.17 -30.46
N ALA A 530 -4.00 -22.11 -30.98
CA ALA A 530 -4.54 -20.89 -31.55
C ALA A 530 -4.94 -19.91 -30.44
N VAL A 531 -4.70 -18.63 -30.69
CA VAL A 531 -5.21 -17.53 -29.86
C VAL A 531 -6.37 -16.89 -30.62
N ILE A 532 -7.52 -16.79 -29.98
CA ILE A 532 -8.71 -16.11 -30.53
C ILE A 532 -9.04 -14.94 -29.61
N GLU A 533 -9.28 -13.77 -30.19
CA GLU A 533 -9.76 -12.59 -29.48
C GLU A 533 -11.28 -12.43 -29.68
N GLY A 534 -11.96 -11.96 -28.64
CA GLY A 534 -13.40 -11.71 -28.66
C GLY A 534 -13.79 -10.72 -27.57
N GLY A 535 -15.09 -10.43 -27.49
CA GLY A 535 -15.62 -9.55 -26.45
C GLY A 535 -17.10 -9.77 -26.20
N ALA A 536 -17.41 -10.28 -25.02
CA ALA A 536 -18.80 -10.44 -24.57
C ALA A 536 -19.39 -9.06 -24.28
N GLY A 537 -20.20 -8.55 -25.20
CA GLY A 537 -20.57 -7.13 -25.28
C GLY A 537 -21.90 -6.74 -24.63
N SER A 538 -22.76 -7.70 -24.28
CA SER A 538 -24.01 -7.43 -23.57
C SER A 538 -24.32 -8.51 -22.53
N LEU A 539 -25.16 -8.21 -21.53
CA LEU A 539 -25.55 -9.15 -20.45
C LEU A 539 -26.23 -10.46 -20.95
N GLY A 540 -26.47 -10.60 -22.26
CA GLY A 540 -27.00 -11.81 -22.88
C GLY A 540 -26.13 -12.38 -24.01
N ASP A 541 -24.93 -11.83 -24.22
CA ASP A 541 -23.94 -12.29 -25.20
C ASP A 541 -23.18 -13.48 -24.61
N LEU A 542 -23.22 -14.65 -25.26
CA LEU A 542 -22.70 -15.90 -24.72
C LEU A 542 -21.70 -16.56 -25.66
N ASP A 543 -20.42 -16.27 -25.48
CA ASP A 543 -19.42 -16.73 -26.44
C ASP A 543 -19.01 -18.17 -26.16
N HIS A 544 -19.42 -19.09 -27.03
CA HIS A 544 -19.04 -20.50 -26.92
C HIS A 544 -17.86 -20.83 -27.83
N PHE A 545 -16.83 -21.43 -27.26
CA PHE A 545 -15.67 -21.98 -27.95
C PHE A 545 -15.64 -23.50 -27.83
N ALA A 546 -15.39 -24.22 -28.92
CA ALA A 546 -15.30 -25.68 -28.91
C ALA A 546 -13.87 -26.16 -29.13
N PHE A 547 -13.36 -27.03 -28.27
CA PHE A 547 -12.06 -27.69 -28.44
C PHE A 547 -12.18 -29.21 -28.24
N SER A 548 -11.26 -29.97 -28.82
CA SER A 548 -11.31 -31.44 -28.78
C SER A 548 -10.04 -32.03 -28.19
N VAL A 549 -10.20 -32.74 -27.08
CA VAL A 549 -9.12 -33.49 -26.41
C VAL A 549 -8.85 -34.78 -27.19
N PRO A 550 -7.62 -35.03 -27.65
CA PRO A 550 -7.31 -36.20 -28.47
C PRO A 550 -7.59 -37.54 -27.76
N ALA A 551 -7.89 -38.58 -28.54
CA ALA A 551 -8.11 -39.94 -28.02
C ALA A 551 -6.90 -40.47 -27.25
N GLY A 552 -7.14 -41.08 -26.08
CA GLY A 552 -6.08 -41.60 -25.20
C GLY A 552 -6.50 -41.62 -23.73
N PRO A 553 -5.55 -41.87 -22.80
CA PRO A 553 -5.78 -41.62 -21.38
C PRO A 553 -6.01 -40.13 -21.13
N ASP A 554 -6.58 -39.81 -19.97
CA ASP A 554 -6.88 -38.43 -19.56
C ASP A 554 -5.68 -37.52 -19.75
N ARG A 555 -5.92 -36.36 -20.36
CA ARG A 555 -4.91 -35.38 -20.72
C ARG A 555 -5.07 -34.14 -19.85
N THR A 556 -3.93 -33.57 -19.46
CA THR A 556 -3.90 -32.23 -18.89
C THR A 556 -4.09 -31.21 -20.00
N VAL A 557 -5.14 -30.40 -19.85
CA VAL A 557 -5.48 -29.26 -20.70
C VAL A 557 -5.15 -27.99 -19.95
N ASN A 558 -4.34 -27.14 -20.57
CA ASN A 558 -4.01 -25.81 -20.09
C ASN A 558 -4.82 -24.80 -20.91
N PHE A 559 -5.85 -24.21 -20.32
CA PHE A 559 -6.68 -23.19 -20.95
C PHE A 559 -6.28 -21.81 -20.43
N ARG A 560 -5.85 -20.92 -21.32
CA ARG A 560 -5.42 -19.57 -20.98
C ARG A 560 -6.49 -18.58 -21.38
N LEU A 561 -6.95 -17.81 -20.40
CA LEU A 561 -7.86 -16.68 -20.56
C LEU A 561 -7.11 -15.40 -20.22
N GLU A 562 -7.08 -14.47 -21.15
CA GLU A 562 -6.57 -13.12 -20.95
C GLU A 562 -7.73 -12.14 -21.03
N GLY A 563 -7.74 -11.12 -20.17
CA GLY A 563 -8.75 -10.08 -20.16
C GLY A 563 -8.11 -8.71 -20.35
N ARG A 564 -8.85 -7.79 -20.97
CA ARG A 564 -8.38 -6.43 -21.27
C ARG A 564 -9.30 -5.40 -20.62
N PRO A 565 -8.81 -4.58 -19.68
CA PRO A 565 -7.49 -4.63 -19.03
C PRO A 565 -7.28 -5.82 -18.06
N TRP A 566 -8.35 -6.41 -17.52
CA TRP A 566 -8.34 -7.59 -16.65
C TRP A 566 -9.47 -8.54 -17.02
N ILE A 567 -9.50 -9.74 -16.43
CA ILE A 567 -10.50 -10.78 -16.73
C ILE A 567 -11.86 -10.37 -16.15
N ARG A 568 -12.71 -9.78 -17.00
CA ARG A 568 -14.11 -9.37 -16.69
C ARG A 568 -15.16 -10.39 -17.11
N ALA A 569 -14.75 -11.39 -17.90
CA ALA A 569 -15.61 -12.46 -18.35
C ALA A 569 -15.66 -13.58 -17.30
N ARG A 570 -16.87 -14.11 -17.07
CA ARG A 570 -17.05 -15.39 -16.39
C ARG A 570 -16.69 -16.51 -17.36
N LEU A 571 -15.94 -17.50 -16.88
CA LEU A 571 -15.55 -18.70 -17.62
C LEU A 571 -16.30 -19.91 -17.10
N ASP A 572 -17.04 -20.60 -17.96
CA ASP A 572 -17.58 -21.93 -17.66
C ASP A 572 -16.98 -22.98 -18.60
N LEU A 573 -16.48 -24.09 -18.06
CA LEU A 573 -16.14 -25.29 -18.82
C LEU A 573 -17.35 -26.21 -18.90
N ILE A 574 -17.70 -26.63 -20.10
CA ILE A 574 -18.85 -27.49 -20.40
C ILE A 574 -18.34 -28.80 -20.98
N GLY A 575 -18.80 -29.91 -20.38
CA GLY A 575 -18.44 -31.27 -20.78
C GLY A 575 -19.11 -31.73 -22.07
N PRO A 576 -18.72 -32.90 -22.62
CA PRO A 576 -19.30 -33.46 -23.84
C PRO A 576 -20.81 -33.73 -23.75
N ASP A 577 -21.31 -33.96 -22.54
CA ASP A 577 -22.73 -34.22 -22.26
C ASP A 577 -23.56 -32.93 -22.09
N GLY A 578 -22.90 -31.76 -22.11
CA GLY A 578 -23.53 -30.44 -21.96
C GLY A 578 -23.59 -29.90 -20.53
N ASP A 579 -23.11 -30.66 -19.54
CA ASP A 579 -23.05 -30.23 -18.14
C ASP A 579 -21.89 -29.25 -17.88
N VAL A 580 -22.10 -28.25 -17.03
CA VAL A 580 -21.03 -27.35 -16.57
C VAL A 580 -20.16 -28.10 -15.55
N LEU A 581 -18.89 -28.31 -15.91
CA LEU A 581 -17.91 -29.03 -15.08
C LEU A 581 -17.11 -28.10 -14.17
N PHE A 582 -16.91 -26.84 -14.60
CA PHE A 582 -16.16 -25.83 -13.87
C PHE A 582 -16.73 -24.45 -14.19
N GLY A 583 -16.70 -23.55 -13.20
CA GLY A 583 -17.11 -22.16 -13.36
C GLY A 583 -16.18 -21.24 -12.57
N GLN A 584 -15.74 -20.17 -13.20
CA GLN A 584 -14.88 -19.15 -12.61
C GLN A 584 -15.49 -17.78 -12.86
N ASP A 585 -15.82 -17.09 -11.77
CA ASP A 585 -16.24 -15.69 -11.82
C ASP A 585 -15.09 -14.75 -12.24
N PRO A 586 -15.40 -13.54 -12.74
CA PRO A 586 -14.40 -12.58 -13.17
C PRO A 586 -13.26 -12.38 -12.16
N LEU A 587 -12.04 -12.31 -12.67
CA LEU A 587 -10.83 -12.08 -11.89
C LEU A 587 -10.36 -10.65 -12.13
N THR A 588 -10.89 -9.70 -11.35
CA THR A 588 -10.58 -8.26 -11.45
C THR A 588 -9.12 -7.90 -11.14
N ALA A 589 -8.38 -8.87 -10.61
CA ALA A 589 -6.98 -8.79 -10.21
C ALA A 589 -5.98 -9.30 -11.25
N GLU A 590 -6.43 -10.04 -12.26
CA GLU A 590 -5.58 -10.80 -13.16
C GLU A 590 -5.84 -10.39 -14.61
N THR A 591 -4.78 -10.06 -15.35
CA THR A 591 -4.84 -9.76 -16.78
C THR A 591 -4.80 -11.04 -17.63
N ALA A 592 -4.28 -12.12 -17.06
CA ALA A 592 -4.23 -13.43 -17.68
C ALA A 592 -4.21 -14.52 -16.61
N ARG A 593 -4.94 -15.60 -16.88
CA ARG A 593 -5.03 -16.79 -16.05
C ARG A 593 -4.92 -18.04 -16.90
N THR A 594 -4.11 -19.00 -16.47
CA THR A 594 -4.11 -20.36 -17.03
C THR A 594 -4.84 -21.28 -16.06
N PHE A 595 -5.89 -21.93 -16.55
CA PHE A 595 -6.62 -23.00 -15.88
C PHE A 595 -6.11 -24.35 -16.35
N THR A 596 -5.95 -25.27 -15.41
CA THR A 596 -5.43 -26.61 -15.66
C THR A 596 -6.50 -27.62 -15.32
N TRP A 597 -6.87 -28.45 -16.30
CA TRP A 597 -7.91 -29.45 -16.16
C TRP A 597 -7.44 -30.81 -16.64
N ARG A 598 -7.62 -31.86 -15.84
CA ARG A 598 -7.43 -33.24 -16.28
C ARG A 598 -8.73 -33.76 -16.90
N LEU A 599 -8.74 -33.88 -18.22
CA LEU A 599 -9.93 -34.20 -19.00
C LEU A 599 -9.77 -35.52 -19.77
N PRO A 600 -10.79 -36.40 -19.76
CA PRO A 600 -10.89 -37.51 -20.71
C PRO A 600 -10.93 -37.04 -22.17
N SER A 601 -10.76 -37.98 -23.10
CA SER A 601 -10.92 -37.67 -24.52
C SER A 601 -12.37 -37.31 -24.85
N GLY A 602 -12.59 -36.20 -25.54
CA GLY A 602 -13.93 -35.70 -25.88
C GLY A 602 -13.89 -34.31 -26.47
N THR A 603 -15.06 -33.83 -26.93
CA THR A 603 -15.25 -32.43 -27.34
C THR A 603 -15.82 -31.67 -26.15
N TYR A 604 -15.12 -30.61 -25.77
CA TYR A 604 -15.48 -29.73 -24.66
C TYR A 604 -15.78 -28.35 -25.20
N HIS A 605 -16.59 -27.61 -24.44
CA HIS A 605 -16.89 -26.23 -24.75
C HIS A 605 -16.45 -25.34 -23.59
N VAL A 606 -16.00 -24.14 -23.92
CA VAL A 606 -15.85 -23.05 -22.97
C VAL A 606 -16.91 -22.02 -23.32
N ARG A 607 -17.63 -21.54 -22.31
CA ARG A 607 -18.55 -20.42 -22.42
C ARG A 607 -17.97 -19.22 -21.68
N LEU A 608 -17.84 -18.11 -22.38
CA LEU A 608 -17.53 -16.81 -21.81
C LEU A 608 -18.80 -15.95 -21.77
N SER A 609 -18.96 -15.17 -20.72
CA SER A 609 -20.11 -14.28 -20.57
C SER A 609 -19.76 -13.10 -19.69
N GLN A 610 -20.44 -11.97 -19.89
CA GLN A 610 -20.35 -10.82 -19.00
C GLN A 610 -21.42 -10.94 -17.90
N PRO A 611 -21.05 -11.22 -16.63
CA PRO A 611 -22.04 -11.27 -15.56
C PRO A 611 -22.54 -9.87 -15.19
N ALA A 612 -23.76 -9.80 -14.67
CA ALA A 612 -24.35 -8.57 -14.14
C ALA A 612 -23.47 -7.96 -13.06
N PRO A 613 -23.20 -6.64 -13.10
CA PRO A 613 -22.36 -6.01 -12.10
C PRO A 613 -23.08 -5.86 -10.75
N SER A 614 -22.28 -6.01 -9.69
CA SER A 614 -22.63 -5.74 -8.30
C SER A 614 -21.90 -4.46 -7.88
N ILE A 615 -22.66 -3.42 -7.56
CA ILE A 615 -22.15 -2.06 -7.40
C ILE A 615 -22.40 -1.58 -5.97
N ALA A 616 -21.35 -1.15 -5.27
CA ALA A 616 -21.49 -0.41 -4.02
C ALA A 616 -21.47 1.09 -4.31
N LEU A 617 -22.61 1.75 -4.13
CA LEU A 617 -22.72 3.20 -4.27
C LEU A 617 -22.52 3.86 -2.91
N VAL A 618 -21.42 4.61 -2.78
CA VAL A 618 -20.94 5.22 -1.55
C VAL A 618 -20.94 6.74 -1.71
N ILE A 619 -21.85 7.43 -1.01
CA ILE A 619 -22.11 8.87 -1.19
C ILE A 619 -21.78 9.63 0.10
N ASP A 620 -20.94 10.66 -0.03
CA ASP A 620 -20.63 11.59 1.04
C ASP A 620 -21.86 12.47 1.38
N ASP A 621 -22.24 12.49 2.65
CA ASP A 621 -23.31 13.31 3.22
C ASP A 621 -22.83 14.31 4.29
N SER A 622 -21.52 14.56 4.31
CA SER A 622 -20.86 15.48 5.23
C SER A 622 -21.30 16.94 5.05
N GLY A 623 -20.89 17.77 6.01
CA GLY A 623 -21.38 19.15 6.11
C GLY A 623 -20.80 20.06 5.04
N SER A 624 -19.65 19.71 4.48
CA SER A 624 -19.02 20.41 3.36
C SER A 624 -19.89 20.32 2.10
N MET A 625 -20.55 19.18 1.88
CA MET A 625 -21.40 18.94 0.70
C MET A 625 -22.57 19.92 0.58
N GLY A 626 -22.98 20.59 1.67
CA GLY A 626 -23.94 21.69 1.65
C GLY A 626 -25.19 21.41 0.80
N ASP A 627 -25.51 22.31 -0.13
CA ASP A 627 -26.62 22.14 -1.09
C ASP A 627 -26.24 21.23 -2.28
N ALA A 628 -24.95 21.00 -2.52
CA ALA A 628 -24.46 20.20 -3.65
C ALA A 628 -24.89 18.73 -3.56
N ILE A 629 -25.12 18.22 -2.33
CA ILE A 629 -25.66 16.88 -2.09
C ILE A 629 -26.98 16.63 -2.83
N PHE A 630 -27.87 17.63 -2.91
CA PHE A 630 -29.19 17.44 -3.52
C PHE A 630 -29.06 17.24 -5.03
N THR A 631 -28.20 18.02 -5.68
CA THR A 631 -27.90 17.86 -7.11
C THR A 631 -27.21 16.51 -7.36
N ALA A 632 -26.30 16.12 -6.49
CA ALA A 632 -25.64 14.82 -6.57
C ALA A 632 -26.60 13.63 -6.45
N ILE A 633 -27.55 13.70 -5.52
CA ILE A 633 -28.61 12.70 -5.37
C ILE A 633 -29.46 12.62 -6.64
N GLU A 634 -29.90 13.76 -7.20
CA GLU A 634 -30.71 13.75 -8.43
C GLU A 634 -29.95 13.13 -9.61
N ALA A 635 -28.65 13.39 -9.71
CA ALA A 635 -27.81 12.80 -10.75
C ALA A 635 -27.61 11.28 -10.54
N ALA A 636 -27.34 10.83 -9.30
CA ALA A 636 -27.23 9.41 -8.95
C ALA A 636 -28.54 8.64 -9.18
N ARG A 637 -29.70 9.29 -9.00
CA ARG A 637 -31.02 8.70 -9.31
C ARG A 637 -31.18 8.38 -10.80
N LEU A 638 -30.59 9.17 -11.70
CA LEU A 638 -30.58 8.86 -13.14
C LEU A 638 -29.76 7.58 -13.41
N PHE A 639 -28.63 7.40 -12.74
CA PHE A 639 -27.84 6.18 -12.82
C PHE A 639 -28.65 4.96 -12.37
N VAL A 640 -29.27 5.02 -11.17
CA VAL A 640 -30.09 3.93 -10.61
C VAL A 640 -31.29 3.59 -11.49
N THR A 641 -31.96 4.59 -12.07
CA THR A 641 -33.13 4.34 -12.93
C THR A 641 -32.75 3.78 -14.31
N SER A 642 -31.51 3.99 -14.75
CA SER A 642 -30.97 3.44 -16.01
C SER A 642 -30.38 2.03 -15.87
N LYS A 643 -30.40 1.44 -14.67
CA LYS A 643 -29.79 0.13 -14.40
C LYS A 643 -30.43 -1.00 -15.21
N ALA A 644 -29.65 -2.01 -15.59
CA ALA A 644 -30.20 -3.24 -16.14
C ALA A 644 -30.93 -4.05 -15.04
N PRO A 645 -31.94 -4.88 -15.37
CA PRO A 645 -32.77 -5.56 -14.36
C PRO A 645 -31.99 -6.43 -13.37
N GLU A 646 -30.93 -7.09 -13.84
CA GLU A 646 -30.10 -8.03 -13.08
C GLU A 646 -28.98 -7.34 -12.27
N GLU A 647 -28.70 -6.06 -12.55
CA GLU A 647 -27.69 -5.28 -11.80
C GLU A 647 -28.07 -5.17 -10.33
N GLN A 648 -27.10 -5.35 -9.44
CA GLN A 648 -27.32 -5.19 -8.01
C GLN A 648 -26.60 -3.93 -7.54
N ILE A 649 -27.30 -3.09 -6.79
CA ILE A 649 -26.72 -1.87 -6.24
C ILE A 649 -26.98 -1.87 -4.73
N SER A 650 -25.96 -1.64 -3.93
CA SER A 650 -26.09 -1.27 -2.52
C SER A 650 -25.92 0.24 -2.37
N LEU A 651 -26.48 0.81 -1.31
CA LEU A 651 -26.38 2.23 -1.02
C LEU A 651 -25.85 2.43 0.40
N THR A 652 -24.73 3.14 0.50
CA THR A 652 -24.13 3.58 1.74
C THR A 652 -23.94 5.08 1.68
N SER A 653 -24.38 5.79 2.72
CA SER A 653 -24.01 7.19 2.91
C SER A 653 -22.95 7.29 4.00
N PHE A 654 -22.10 8.32 3.92
CA PHE A 654 -21.06 8.49 4.91
C PHE A 654 -20.72 9.96 5.17
N SER A 655 -20.28 10.21 6.39
CA SER A 655 -19.59 11.43 6.81
C SER A 655 -18.49 10.99 7.79
N GLY A 656 -18.46 11.45 9.05
CA GLY A 656 -17.61 10.85 10.08
C GLY A 656 -18.12 9.48 10.56
N ILE A 657 -19.29 9.04 10.09
CA ILE A 657 -19.94 7.77 10.42
C ILE A 657 -20.37 7.11 9.10
N ILE A 658 -20.18 5.79 9.00
CA ILE A 658 -20.65 5.00 7.86
C ILE A 658 -22.08 4.52 8.12
N ARG A 659 -22.99 4.75 7.17
CA ARG A 659 -24.40 4.34 7.25
C ARG A 659 -24.82 3.52 6.03
N PRO A 660 -24.87 2.19 6.16
CA PRO A 660 -25.50 1.34 5.15
C PRO A 660 -27.00 1.63 5.11
N LEU A 661 -27.50 2.16 4.00
CA LEU A 661 -28.91 2.51 3.83
C LEU A 661 -29.69 1.36 3.18
N LEU A 662 -29.06 0.65 2.25
CA LEU A 662 -29.66 -0.47 1.55
C LEU A 662 -28.59 -1.52 1.20
N PRO A 663 -28.81 -2.82 1.51
CA PRO A 663 -27.95 -3.88 1.00
C PRO A 663 -28.09 -4.03 -0.52
N LEU A 664 -27.25 -4.86 -1.13
CA LEU A 664 -27.34 -5.19 -2.56
C LEU A 664 -28.77 -5.59 -2.94
N THR A 665 -29.34 -4.89 -3.92
CA THR A 665 -30.69 -5.14 -4.41
C THR A 665 -30.82 -4.83 -5.89
N THR A 666 -31.75 -5.50 -6.55
CA THR A 666 -32.17 -5.21 -7.93
C THR A 666 -33.33 -4.21 -8.00
N ASP A 667 -33.98 -3.89 -6.86
CA ASP A 667 -35.15 -3.01 -6.78
C ASP A 667 -34.77 -1.52 -6.89
N ALA A 668 -34.88 -0.98 -8.12
CA ALA A 668 -34.64 0.42 -8.42
C ALA A 668 -35.55 1.38 -7.62
N ALA A 669 -36.79 0.98 -7.30
CA ALA A 669 -37.70 1.82 -6.54
C ALA A 669 -37.33 1.88 -5.05
N ALA A 670 -36.76 0.81 -4.50
CA ALA A 670 -36.20 0.82 -3.15
C ALA A 670 -34.96 1.72 -3.06
N LEU A 671 -34.05 1.64 -4.04
CA LEU A 671 -32.87 2.52 -4.14
C LEU A 671 -33.27 3.99 -4.25
N ASP A 672 -34.20 4.31 -5.15
CA ASP A 672 -34.71 5.67 -5.37
C ASP A 672 -35.40 6.26 -4.12
N ARG A 673 -36.09 5.42 -3.30
CA ARG A 673 -36.59 5.85 -1.98
C ARG A 673 -35.46 6.05 -0.98
N ALA A 674 -34.53 5.11 -0.87
CA ALA A 674 -33.41 5.18 0.08
C ALA A 674 -32.53 6.42 -0.17
N MET A 675 -32.30 6.80 -1.43
CA MET A 675 -31.58 8.03 -1.77
C MET A 675 -32.31 9.30 -1.32
N ARG A 676 -33.65 9.35 -1.43
CA ARG A 676 -34.44 10.53 -1.04
C ARG A 676 -34.65 10.66 0.46
N GLU A 677 -34.76 9.55 1.16
CA GLU A 677 -35.19 9.50 2.55
C GLU A 677 -34.07 9.16 3.54
N GLY A 678 -33.02 8.48 3.08
CA GLY A 678 -31.96 7.92 3.91
C GLY A 678 -30.71 8.79 4.05
N ILE A 679 -30.46 9.70 3.10
CA ILE A 679 -29.34 10.64 3.19
C ILE A 679 -29.75 11.80 4.11
N ASP A 680 -29.02 11.95 5.22
CA ASP A 680 -29.42 12.84 6.32
C ASP A 680 -28.23 13.65 6.83
N GLN A 681 -28.25 14.96 6.57
CA GLN A 681 -27.23 15.93 6.99
C GLN A 681 -27.35 16.35 8.48
N SER A 682 -28.15 15.67 9.30
CA SER A 682 -28.32 16.03 10.72
C SER A 682 -27.10 15.76 11.61
N HIS A 683 -26.12 14.96 11.16
CA HIS A 683 -24.89 14.63 11.90
C HIS A 683 -23.61 14.74 11.04
N PRO A 684 -23.31 15.90 10.41
CA PRO A 684 -22.49 15.95 9.21
C PRO A 684 -20.99 16.23 9.50
N GLN A 685 -20.47 15.76 10.64
CA GLN A 685 -19.09 16.07 11.03
C GLN A 685 -18.10 15.04 10.47
N GLY A 686 -17.10 15.53 9.73
CA GLY A 686 -16.03 14.71 9.15
C GLY A 686 -16.42 13.98 7.87
N THR A 687 -15.42 13.52 7.14
CA THR A 687 -15.53 12.75 5.90
C THR A 687 -14.59 11.54 6.00
N SER A 688 -15.10 10.34 6.28
CA SER A 688 -14.30 9.11 6.47
C SER A 688 -14.26 8.26 5.20
N VAL A 689 -13.58 8.74 4.17
CA VAL A 689 -13.42 8.10 2.85
C VAL A 689 -12.89 6.67 2.96
N TYR A 690 -11.83 6.40 3.74
CA TYR A 690 -11.23 5.05 3.78
C TYR A 690 -12.15 4.02 4.43
N ASP A 691 -12.82 4.41 5.53
CA ASP A 691 -13.81 3.56 6.18
C ASP A 691 -15.02 3.31 5.26
N ALA A 692 -15.41 4.30 4.45
CA ALA A 692 -16.52 4.19 3.51
C ALA A 692 -16.21 3.26 2.35
N VAL A 693 -15.00 3.34 1.78
CA VAL A 693 -14.51 2.41 0.75
C VAL A 693 -14.44 0.99 1.32
N ARG A 694 -13.90 0.81 2.53
CA ARG A 694 -13.87 -0.52 3.18
C ARG A 694 -15.27 -1.10 3.37
N ALA A 695 -16.24 -0.30 3.81
CA ALA A 695 -17.62 -0.77 3.92
C ALA A 695 -18.23 -1.15 2.55
N GLY A 696 -17.83 -0.45 1.48
CA GLY A 696 -18.17 -0.81 0.10
C GLY A 696 -17.58 -2.16 -0.32
N ILE A 697 -16.31 -2.40 0.03
CA ILE A 697 -15.62 -3.69 -0.18
C ILE A 697 -16.34 -4.81 0.58
N GLU A 698 -16.57 -4.65 1.89
CA GLU A 698 -17.25 -5.63 2.75
C GLU A 698 -18.64 -5.98 2.20
N THR A 699 -19.36 -5.01 1.63
CA THR A 699 -20.67 -5.25 0.99
C THR A 699 -20.59 -6.10 -0.27
N LEU A 700 -19.42 -6.12 -0.93
CA LEU A 700 -19.17 -6.80 -2.21
C LEU A 700 -18.36 -8.10 -2.05
N GLU A 701 -17.91 -8.48 -0.86
CA GLU A 701 -17.10 -9.68 -0.61
C GLU A 701 -17.78 -10.94 -1.16
N ASP A 702 -19.06 -11.14 -0.81
CA ASP A 702 -19.87 -12.29 -1.25
C ASP A 702 -20.66 -12.04 -2.56
N ALA A 703 -20.44 -10.89 -3.20
CA ALA A 703 -21.18 -10.52 -4.39
C ALA A 703 -20.63 -11.21 -5.64
N GLY A 704 -21.49 -11.91 -6.37
CA GLY A 704 -21.15 -12.48 -7.67
C GLY A 704 -21.03 -11.42 -8.77
N GLY A 705 -20.38 -11.80 -9.87
CA GLY A 705 -20.25 -10.99 -11.09
C GLY A 705 -19.19 -9.89 -11.01
N ASN A 706 -19.31 -8.89 -11.89
CA ASN A 706 -18.35 -7.79 -11.96
C ASN A 706 -18.59 -6.81 -10.81
N ARG A 707 -17.64 -6.67 -9.90
CA ARG A 707 -17.76 -5.82 -8.71
C ARG A 707 -17.21 -4.43 -8.99
N ALA A 708 -17.88 -3.39 -8.49
CA ALA A 708 -17.40 -2.01 -8.58
C ALA A 708 -17.87 -1.16 -7.38
N ILE A 709 -17.03 -0.22 -6.96
CA ILE A 709 -17.40 0.80 -5.97
C ILE A 709 -17.51 2.13 -6.72
N ILE A 710 -18.60 2.86 -6.51
CA ILE A 710 -18.70 4.25 -6.94
C ILE A 710 -18.65 5.13 -5.70
N LEU A 711 -17.60 5.92 -5.57
CA LEU A 711 -17.38 6.84 -4.45
C LEU A 711 -17.63 8.27 -4.93
N LEU A 712 -18.50 9.00 -4.25
CA LEU A 712 -18.70 10.44 -4.46
C LEU A 712 -18.35 11.19 -3.17
N THR A 713 -17.44 12.16 -3.25
CA THR A 713 -16.96 12.93 -2.08
C THR A 713 -16.49 14.34 -2.46
N ASP A 714 -16.63 15.29 -1.54
CA ASP A 714 -16.04 16.65 -1.64
C ASP A 714 -14.95 16.93 -0.60
N GLY A 715 -14.75 16.01 0.35
CA GLY A 715 -13.98 16.27 1.56
C GLY A 715 -12.70 15.46 1.71
N GLU A 716 -11.82 15.96 2.59
CA GLU A 716 -10.58 15.30 3.02
C GLU A 716 -10.91 14.16 3.98
N ASP A 717 -10.21 13.03 3.83
CA ASP A 717 -10.36 11.91 4.76
C ASP A 717 -9.95 12.29 6.18
N VAL A 718 -10.85 12.06 7.14
CA VAL A 718 -10.59 12.19 8.59
C VAL A 718 -10.82 10.86 9.32
N SER A 719 -10.76 9.74 8.58
CA SER A 719 -11.02 8.41 9.13
C SER A 719 -9.99 8.01 10.18
N GLY A 720 -10.35 7.02 11.00
CA GLY A 720 -9.41 6.45 11.98
C GLY A 720 -8.42 5.46 11.37
N ALA A 721 -8.64 5.03 10.12
CA ALA A 721 -7.82 4.03 9.45
C ALA A 721 -6.50 4.65 8.96
N PRO A 722 -5.34 4.03 9.24
CA PRO A 722 -4.07 4.55 8.74
C PRO A 722 -3.98 4.33 7.22
N TYR A 723 -3.70 5.40 6.47
CA TYR A 723 -3.53 5.40 5.01
C TYR A 723 -2.74 4.21 4.43
N PRO A 724 -1.65 3.72 5.05
CA PRO A 724 -0.94 2.55 4.55
C PRO A 724 -1.77 1.25 4.58
N ALA A 725 -2.52 0.99 5.66
CA ALA A 725 -3.32 -0.24 5.80
C ALA A 725 -4.49 -0.26 4.81
N PHE A 726 -4.98 0.92 4.42
CA PHE A 726 -5.98 1.06 3.38
C PHE A 726 -5.48 0.57 2.01
N TRP A 727 -4.23 0.86 1.66
CA TRP A 727 -3.64 0.35 0.41
C TRP A 727 -3.50 -1.17 0.38
N ASP A 728 -3.21 -1.80 1.52
CA ASP A 728 -3.14 -3.26 1.61
C ASP A 728 -4.53 -3.88 1.36
N THR A 729 -5.59 -3.19 1.77
CA THR A 729 -6.98 -3.60 1.47
C THR A 729 -7.28 -3.50 -0.02
N ILE A 730 -6.95 -2.37 -0.67
CA ILE A 730 -7.12 -2.21 -2.13
C ILE A 730 -6.32 -3.28 -2.89
N GLU A 731 -5.09 -3.55 -2.47
CA GLU A 731 -4.20 -4.51 -3.11
C GLU A 731 -4.68 -5.95 -2.99
N THR A 732 -5.31 -6.29 -1.86
CA THR A 732 -5.85 -7.62 -1.57
C THR A 732 -7.18 -7.84 -2.32
N GLU A 733 -8.10 -6.88 -2.22
CA GLU A 733 -9.49 -7.05 -2.67
C GLU A 733 -9.68 -6.73 -4.16
N ARG A 734 -8.89 -5.79 -4.69
CA ARG A 734 -8.83 -5.41 -6.11
C ARG A 734 -10.20 -5.21 -6.77
N ILE A 735 -11.08 -4.49 -6.08
CA ILE A 735 -12.38 -4.06 -6.60
C ILE A 735 -12.22 -2.68 -7.24
N PRO A 736 -12.53 -2.48 -8.54
CA PRO A 736 -12.45 -1.18 -9.19
C PRO A 736 -13.27 -0.10 -8.48
N ILE A 737 -12.62 1.01 -8.14
CA ILE A 737 -13.20 2.20 -7.50
C ILE A 737 -13.31 3.32 -8.53
N TYR A 738 -14.54 3.70 -8.87
CA TYR A 738 -14.85 4.88 -9.67
C TYR A 738 -15.10 6.06 -8.72
N ALA A 739 -14.11 6.94 -8.58
CA ALA A 739 -14.16 8.06 -7.66
C ALA A 739 -14.60 9.34 -8.37
N ILE A 740 -15.57 10.05 -7.80
CA ILE A 740 -16.07 11.34 -8.25
C ILE A 740 -15.65 12.37 -7.20
N GLY A 741 -14.75 13.28 -7.58
CA GLY A 741 -14.38 14.43 -6.77
C GLY A 741 -15.29 15.61 -7.10
N LEU A 742 -16.00 16.13 -6.10
CA LEU A 742 -16.94 17.24 -6.27
C LEU A 742 -16.39 18.54 -5.69
N GLY A 743 -16.41 19.61 -6.48
CA GLY A 743 -16.13 20.97 -6.03
C GLY A 743 -14.64 21.34 -5.92
N ASP A 744 -14.37 22.62 -5.65
CA ASP A 744 -13.02 23.20 -5.66
C ASP A 744 -12.12 22.70 -4.51
N ALA A 745 -12.72 22.15 -3.43
CA ALA A 745 -11.99 21.56 -2.32
C ALA A 745 -11.08 20.40 -2.77
N MET A 746 -11.38 19.76 -3.89
CA MET A 746 -10.52 18.75 -4.52
C MET A 746 -9.09 19.24 -4.80
N ARG A 747 -8.89 20.55 -4.94
CA ARG A 747 -7.59 21.17 -5.24
C ARG A 747 -6.77 21.50 -4.00
N SER A 748 -7.33 21.30 -2.81
CA SER A 748 -6.63 21.56 -1.55
C SER A 748 -5.50 20.55 -1.33
N TYR A 749 -4.38 20.99 -0.78
CA TYR A 749 -3.28 20.09 -0.40
C TYR A 749 -3.53 19.53 1.01
N THR A 750 -3.34 18.22 1.15
CA THR A 750 -3.54 17.48 2.40
C THR A 750 -2.20 16.98 2.92
N PRO A 751 -1.74 17.44 4.10
CA PRO A 751 -0.45 17.02 4.64
C PRO A 751 -0.37 15.51 4.91
N ASN A 752 -1.47 14.89 5.37
CA ASN A 752 -1.51 13.50 5.82
C ASN A 752 -1.23 12.48 4.71
N VAL A 753 -1.67 12.76 3.48
CA VAL A 753 -1.34 11.94 2.29
C VAL A 753 -0.34 12.63 1.36
N SER A 754 0.09 13.83 1.75
CA SER A 754 1.11 14.64 1.06
C SER A 754 0.80 14.88 -0.41
N ALA A 755 -0.47 15.07 -0.73
CA ALA A 755 -1.00 15.24 -2.08
C ALA A 755 -2.23 16.17 -2.07
N ARG A 756 -2.68 16.58 -3.26
CA ARG A 756 -4.02 17.17 -3.39
C ARG A 756 -5.10 16.09 -3.25
N LEU A 757 -6.31 16.47 -2.85
CA LEU A 757 -7.41 15.50 -2.68
C LEU A 757 -7.75 14.77 -3.99
N ASP A 758 -7.84 15.51 -5.11
CA ASP A 758 -8.06 14.91 -6.44
C ASP A 758 -6.98 13.87 -6.79
N HIS A 759 -5.71 14.19 -6.57
CA HIS A 759 -4.61 13.27 -6.84
C HIS A 759 -4.64 12.04 -5.93
N MET A 760 -5.06 12.20 -4.67
CA MET A 760 -5.25 11.06 -3.76
C MET A 760 -6.34 10.14 -4.29
N LEU A 761 -7.53 10.68 -4.60
CA LEU A 761 -8.65 9.91 -5.14
C LEU A 761 -8.30 9.27 -6.49
N GLU A 762 -7.56 9.97 -7.33
CA GLU A 762 -7.09 9.45 -8.61
C GLU A 762 -6.08 8.30 -8.44
N ALA A 763 -5.13 8.43 -7.52
CA ALA A 763 -4.21 7.34 -7.21
C ALA A 763 -4.98 6.11 -6.71
N ILE A 764 -5.95 6.29 -5.81
CA ILE A 764 -6.81 5.23 -5.26
C ILE A 764 -7.61 4.55 -6.38
N ALA A 765 -8.32 5.35 -7.18
CA ALA A 765 -9.14 4.86 -8.29
C ALA A 765 -8.28 4.05 -9.27
N ARG A 766 -7.15 4.62 -9.73
CA ARG A 766 -6.22 3.91 -10.62
C ARG A 766 -5.61 2.67 -9.98
N GLY A 767 -5.27 2.72 -8.70
CA GLY A 767 -4.70 1.60 -7.95
C GLY A 767 -5.63 0.42 -7.83
N SER A 768 -6.93 0.70 -7.67
CA SER A 768 -7.99 -0.32 -7.66
C SER A 768 -8.37 -0.84 -9.04
N GLY A 769 -7.88 -0.23 -10.13
CA GLY A 769 -8.29 -0.50 -11.51
C GLY A 769 -9.49 0.34 -11.98
N GLY A 770 -10.09 1.16 -11.13
CA GLY A 770 -11.15 2.10 -11.54
C GLY A 770 -10.63 3.40 -12.16
N ALA A 771 -11.45 4.44 -12.12
CA ALA A 771 -11.15 5.74 -12.72
C ALA A 771 -11.63 6.91 -11.85
N TYR A 772 -10.91 8.03 -11.90
CA TYR A 772 -11.29 9.27 -11.23
C TYR A 772 -11.96 10.23 -12.21
N PHE A 773 -13.00 10.91 -11.74
CA PHE A 773 -13.74 11.92 -12.48
C PHE A 773 -13.79 13.20 -11.67
N ASP A 774 -13.23 14.26 -12.25
CA ASP A 774 -13.29 15.61 -11.70
C ASP A 774 -14.64 16.25 -12.05
N SER A 775 -15.35 16.75 -11.05
CA SER A 775 -16.63 17.45 -11.20
C SER A 775 -16.54 18.79 -10.45
N PRO A 776 -16.00 19.85 -11.08
CA PRO A 776 -15.87 21.16 -10.44
C PRO A 776 -17.22 21.73 -9.99
N ALA A 777 -18.29 21.40 -10.71
CA ALA A 777 -19.65 21.81 -10.38
C ALA A 777 -20.59 20.59 -10.34
N ALA A 778 -21.67 20.69 -9.58
CA ALA A 778 -22.63 19.59 -9.44
C ALA A 778 -23.46 19.37 -10.72
N GLU A 779 -23.53 20.39 -11.58
CA GLU A 779 -24.19 20.35 -12.88
C GLU A 779 -23.50 19.42 -13.89
N ASP A 780 -22.23 19.09 -13.66
CA ASP A 780 -21.45 18.18 -14.53
C ASP A 780 -21.72 16.70 -14.23
N LEU A 781 -22.26 16.40 -13.05
CA LEU A 781 -22.49 15.04 -12.56
C LEU A 781 -23.29 14.15 -13.53
N PRO A 782 -24.36 14.61 -14.21
CA PRO A 782 -25.10 13.75 -15.15
C PRO A 782 -24.23 13.15 -16.26
N ARG A 783 -23.23 13.89 -16.76
CA ARG A 783 -22.26 13.38 -17.74
C ARG A 783 -21.33 12.35 -17.09
N VAL A 784 -20.79 12.67 -15.91
CA VAL A 784 -19.90 11.77 -15.15
C VAL A 784 -20.57 10.42 -14.85
N TRP A 785 -21.84 10.42 -14.41
CA TRP A 785 -22.59 9.20 -14.16
C TRP A 785 -22.81 8.35 -15.43
N GLN A 786 -22.97 9.00 -16.59
CA GLN A 786 -23.08 8.29 -17.87
C GLN A 786 -21.76 7.63 -18.25
N ASP A 787 -20.64 8.34 -18.06
CA ASP A 787 -19.31 7.80 -18.36
C ASP A 787 -18.96 6.62 -17.42
N ILE A 788 -19.29 6.72 -16.13
CA ILE A 788 -19.13 5.62 -15.17
C ILE A 788 -20.00 4.42 -15.55
N ALA A 789 -21.26 4.66 -15.90
CA ALA A 789 -22.17 3.61 -16.36
C ALA A 789 -21.62 2.88 -17.60
N ALA A 790 -21.10 3.63 -18.57
CA ALA A 790 -20.49 3.08 -19.77
C ALA A 790 -19.23 2.26 -19.44
N ALA A 791 -18.40 2.73 -18.52
CA ALA A 791 -17.18 2.02 -18.11
C ALA A 791 -17.49 0.69 -17.38
N ILE A 792 -18.43 0.70 -16.43
CA ILE A 792 -18.82 -0.51 -15.68
C ILE A 792 -19.48 -1.54 -16.60
N ARG A 793 -20.29 -1.08 -17.56
CA ARG A 793 -21.05 -1.92 -18.49
C ARG A 793 -20.32 -2.19 -19.81
N ALA A 794 -19.09 -1.73 -19.98
CA ALA A 794 -18.31 -1.97 -21.19
C ALA A 794 -18.15 -3.48 -21.44
N PRO A 795 -18.03 -3.93 -22.71
CA PRO A 795 -17.76 -5.33 -23.05
C PRO A 795 -16.62 -5.95 -22.25
N ALA A 796 -16.71 -7.24 -21.96
CA ALA A 796 -15.61 -8.00 -21.39
C ALA A 796 -14.70 -8.51 -22.52
N ASP A 797 -13.75 -7.68 -22.96
CA ASP A 797 -12.78 -8.07 -23.98
C ASP A 797 -11.82 -9.14 -23.46
N TYR A 798 -11.58 -10.18 -24.25
CA TYR A 798 -10.71 -11.29 -23.88
C TYR A 798 -9.89 -11.87 -25.04
N ALA A 799 -8.88 -12.66 -24.68
CA ALA A 799 -8.22 -13.59 -25.58
C ALA A 799 -8.18 -14.99 -24.95
N VAL A 800 -8.50 -16.01 -25.74
CA VAL A 800 -8.50 -17.40 -25.30
C VAL A 800 -7.55 -18.25 -26.11
N SER A 801 -6.91 -19.21 -25.45
CA SER A 801 -6.13 -20.25 -26.10
C SER A 801 -6.08 -21.49 -25.22
N TRP A 802 -5.73 -22.63 -25.80
CA TRP A 802 -5.47 -23.83 -25.01
C TRP A 802 -4.34 -24.66 -25.59
N SER A 803 -3.72 -25.45 -24.73
CA SER A 803 -2.67 -26.39 -25.08
C SER A 803 -2.73 -27.64 -24.21
N THR A 804 -1.94 -28.64 -24.59
CA THR A 804 -1.59 -29.77 -23.72
C THR A 804 -0.09 -29.74 -23.53
N GLY A 805 0.36 -29.90 -22.29
CA GLY A 805 1.77 -29.79 -21.94
C GLY A 805 2.52 -31.13 -21.88
N ASP A 806 3.85 -31.05 -21.97
CA ASP A 806 4.74 -32.17 -21.63
C ASP A 806 4.91 -32.25 -20.10
N ASP A 807 5.36 -33.39 -19.59
CA ASP A 807 5.63 -33.55 -18.16
C ASP A 807 6.79 -32.65 -17.69
N GLY A 808 6.56 -31.95 -16.58
CA GLY A 808 7.56 -31.36 -15.71
C GLY A 808 7.70 -32.16 -14.41
N ALA A 809 8.25 -31.53 -13.38
CA ALA A 809 8.36 -32.12 -12.05
C ALA A 809 8.10 -31.09 -10.94
N LEU A 810 7.63 -31.56 -9.79
CA LEU A 810 7.45 -30.77 -8.58
C LEU A 810 8.22 -31.40 -7.42
N ALA A 811 9.06 -30.61 -6.77
CA ALA A 811 9.67 -30.94 -5.49
C ALA A 811 9.23 -29.92 -4.44
N VAL A 812 8.78 -30.40 -3.28
CA VAL A 812 8.51 -29.55 -2.13
C VAL A 812 9.62 -29.77 -1.11
N LEU A 813 10.31 -28.70 -0.76
CA LEU A 813 11.55 -28.70 0.01
C LEU A 813 11.40 -27.79 1.24
N GLU A 814 12.22 -28.04 2.25
CA GLU A 814 12.35 -27.20 3.43
C GLU A 814 13.59 -26.31 3.31
N ASN A 815 13.53 -25.08 3.83
CA ASN A 815 14.68 -24.16 3.84
C ASN A 815 14.71 -23.31 5.14
N GLY A 816 14.83 -23.95 6.31
CA GLY A 816 14.88 -23.24 7.59
C GLY A 816 14.55 -24.10 8.81
N GLU A 817 14.09 -23.46 9.91
CA GLU A 817 13.59 -24.15 11.11
C GLU A 817 12.36 -25.03 10.80
N GLU A 818 12.26 -26.13 11.56
CA GLU A 818 11.44 -27.31 11.24
C GLU A 818 9.93 -27.03 11.11
N PHE A 819 9.35 -27.58 10.04
CA PHE A 819 7.95 -27.52 9.68
C PHE A 819 7.07 -28.48 10.51
N VAL A 820 6.59 -28.03 11.68
CA VAL A 820 5.45 -28.64 12.38
C VAL A 820 4.51 -27.56 12.91
N SER A 821 3.49 -27.16 12.14
CA SER A 821 2.43 -26.26 12.67
C SER A 821 1.34 -27.08 13.37
N ALA A 822 0.84 -26.56 14.50
CA ALA A 822 -0.25 -27.17 15.25
C ALA A 822 -1.54 -27.25 14.43
N ASP A 823 -1.80 -26.22 13.61
CA ASP A 823 -3.02 -26.12 12.81
C ASP A 823 -3.03 -27.07 11.59
N ALA A 824 -1.86 -27.45 11.06
CA ALA A 824 -1.77 -28.38 9.92
C ALA A 824 -1.88 -29.86 10.31
N LEU A 825 -1.75 -30.18 11.61
CA LEU A 825 -1.78 -31.54 12.13
C LEU A 825 -3.19 -32.02 12.53
N GLY A 826 -4.14 -31.09 12.69
CA GLY A 826 -5.47 -31.39 13.23
C GLY A 826 -5.40 -32.00 14.63
N GLU A 827 -6.26 -32.98 14.92
CA GLU A 827 -6.15 -33.79 16.13
C GLU A 827 -5.05 -34.85 15.98
N LEU A 828 -4.07 -34.86 16.90
CA LEU A 828 -2.95 -35.78 16.89
C LEU A 828 -3.08 -36.84 17.99
N LEU A 829 -3.11 -38.12 17.62
CA LEU A 829 -3.15 -39.24 18.56
C LEU A 829 -1.94 -40.16 18.40
N PHE A 830 -1.08 -40.20 19.42
CA PHE A 830 -0.03 -41.22 19.50
C PHE A 830 -0.58 -42.53 20.05
N ILE A 831 -0.21 -43.66 19.43
CA ILE A 831 -0.42 -45.00 19.97
C ILE A 831 0.94 -45.63 20.23
N LEU A 832 1.28 -45.86 21.49
CA LEU A 832 2.57 -46.42 21.91
C LEU A 832 2.44 -47.89 22.29
N ASP A 833 3.28 -48.72 21.67
CA ASP A 833 3.55 -50.10 22.08
C ASP A 833 4.36 -50.16 23.37
N ALA A 834 3.78 -50.76 24.40
CA ALA A 834 4.47 -51.14 25.62
C ALA A 834 4.25 -52.64 25.92
N SER A 835 4.25 -53.47 24.89
CA SER A 835 4.16 -54.93 25.02
C SER A 835 5.44 -55.57 25.56
N GLY A 836 5.39 -56.86 25.83
CA GLY A 836 6.50 -57.65 26.35
C GLY A 836 7.72 -57.70 25.41
N SER A 837 7.53 -57.59 24.08
CA SER A 837 8.61 -57.59 23.07
C SER A 837 9.49 -56.35 23.18
N MET A 838 8.93 -55.21 23.59
CA MET A 838 9.64 -53.95 23.82
C MET A 838 10.72 -54.03 24.93
N ARG A 839 10.84 -55.15 25.64
CA ARG A 839 11.97 -55.47 26.54
C ARG A 839 13.23 -55.89 25.80
N ALA A 840 13.13 -56.29 24.53
CA ALA A 840 14.27 -56.67 23.72
C ALA A 840 15.28 -55.52 23.65
N ALA A 841 16.56 -55.88 23.53
CA ALA A 841 17.62 -54.90 23.37
C ALA A 841 17.73 -54.50 21.88
N THR A 842 17.98 -53.23 21.63
CA THR A 842 18.46 -52.74 20.33
C THR A 842 19.90 -53.20 20.10
N ASP A 843 20.43 -52.98 18.90
CA ASP A 843 21.82 -53.28 18.54
C ASP A 843 22.86 -52.58 19.44
N GLN A 844 22.47 -51.49 20.12
CA GLN A 844 23.30 -50.75 21.06
C GLN A 844 23.12 -51.20 22.52
N GLY A 845 22.40 -52.29 22.77
CA GLY A 845 22.24 -52.90 24.10
C GLY A 845 21.25 -52.20 25.03
N ARG A 846 20.53 -51.16 24.56
CA ARG A 846 19.44 -50.50 25.30
C ARG A 846 18.13 -51.22 25.05
N ARG A 847 17.21 -51.26 26.02
CA ARG A 847 15.86 -51.83 25.76
C ARG A 847 15.09 -50.93 24.78
N ARG A 848 14.37 -51.53 23.84
CA ARG A 848 13.55 -50.81 22.84
C ARG A 848 12.63 -49.78 23.48
N ILE A 849 11.92 -50.14 24.55
CA ILE A 849 11.06 -49.20 25.27
C ILE A 849 11.81 -47.97 25.82
N ASP A 850 13.06 -48.13 26.27
CA ASP A 850 13.83 -47.02 26.84
C ASP A 850 14.31 -46.06 25.74
N VAL A 851 14.47 -46.55 24.52
CA VAL A 851 14.76 -45.73 23.33
C VAL A 851 13.50 -45.00 22.89
N ALA A 852 12.37 -45.71 22.75
CA ALA A 852 11.09 -45.12 22.38
C ALA A 852 10.65 -44.00 23.35
N ARG A 853 10.75 -44.22 24.67
CA ARG A 853 10.43 -43.19 25.67
C ARG A 853 11.30 -41.93 25.54
N SER A 854 12.59 -42.10 25.29
CA SER A 854 13.53 -40.97 25.15
C SER A 854 13.19 -40.14 23.92
N LEU A 855 12.94 -40.79 22.79
CA LEU A 855 12.66 -40.09 21.53
C LEU A 855 11.26 -39.46 21.53
N MET A 856 10.27 -40.13 22.12
CA MET A 856 8.96 -39.53 22.31
C MET A 856 9.02 -38.34 23.27
N PHE A 857 9.86 -38.35 24.30
CA PHE A 857 10.09 -37.17 25.15
C PHE A 857 10.60 -35.99 24.30
N ASP A 858 11.63 -36.23 23.49
CA ASP A 858 12.23 -35.19 22.65
C ASP A 858 11.20 -34.62 21.66
N ILE A 859 10.47 -35.49 20.96
CA ILE A 859 9.47 -35.10 19.95
C ILE A 859 8.25 -34.42 20.57
N LEU A 860 7.70 -34.97 21.66
CA LEU A 860 6.56 -34.33 22.34
C LEU A 860 6.93 -32.94 22.87
N SER A 861 8.20 -32.73 23.27
CA SER A 861 8.69 -31.42 23.72
C SER A 861 8.82 -30.38 22.59
N GLU A 862 8.82 -30.83 21.33
CA GLU A 862 8.86 -29.98 20.13
C GLU A 862 7.46 -29.61 19.63
N ILE A 863 6.41 -30.30 20.07
CA ILE A 863 5.03 -30.05 19.65
C ILE A 863 4.47 -28.82 20.39
N PRO A 864 3.88 -27.84 19.69
CA PRO A 864 3.27 -26.68 20.34
C PRO A 864 2.11 -27.08 21.28
N ASP A 865 2.04 -26.46 22.45
CA ASP A 865 0.98 -26.71 23.45
C ASP A 865 -0.44 -26.45 22.93
N SER A 866 -0.61 -25.66 21.87
CA SER A 866 -1.91 -25.44 21.23
C SER A 866 -2.45 -26.65 20.47
N THR A 867 -1.60 -27.62 20.11
CA THR A 867 -1.99 -28.80 19.33
C THR A 867 -2.91 -29.71 20.15
N PRO A 868 -4.11 -30.08 19.66
CA PRO A 868 -4.94 -31.08 20.30
C PRO A 868 -4.27 -32.47 20.25
N LEU A 869 -3.58 -32.85 21.31
CA LEU A 869 -2.76 -34.07 21.37
C LEU A 869 -3.34 -35.10 22.35
N GLY A 870 -3.37 -36.37 21.96
CA GLY A 870 -3.72 -37.51 22.81
C GLY A 870 -2.66 -38.60 22.79
N LEU A 871 -2.74 -39.51 23.76
CA LEU A 871 -1.85 -40.68 23.87
C LEU A 871 -2.62 -41.92 24.32
N ARG A 872 -2.56 -42.96 23.51
CA ARG A 872 -2.99 -44.32 23.83
C ARG A 872 -1.78 -45.23 24.00
N ILE A 873 -1.84 -46.13 24.98
CA ILE A 873 -0.77 -47.09 25.26
C ILE A 873 -1.38 -48.48 25.39
N TYR A 874 -0.79 -49.48 24.73
CA TYR A 874 -1.20 -50.87 24.90
C TYR A 874 -0.08 -51.74 25.47
N GLY A 875 -0.47 -52.86 26.10
CA GLY A 875 0.46 -53.83 26.70
C GLY A 875 1.17 -53.36 27.99
N ALA A 876 0.84 -52.18 28.52
CA ALA A 876 1.59 -51.57 29.63
C ALA A 876 1.21 -52.08 31.04
N ASN A 877 -0.01 -52.58 31.23
CA ASN A 877 -0.62 -52.78 32.54
C ASN A 877 -0.71 -54.25 32.95
N LEU A 878 -0.96 -55.14 31.99
CA LEU A 878 -1.18 -56.56 32.23
C LEU A 878 -0.01 -57.40 31.70
N PRO A 879 0.36 -58.50 32.39
CA PRO A 879 1.33 -59.45 31.85
C PRO A 879 0.78 -60.18 30.62
N ASP A 880 1.66 -60.83 29.85
CA ASP A 880 1.32 -61.61 28.64
C ASP A 880 0.28 -62.71 28.85
N GLN A 881 0.08 -63.15 30.10
CA GLN A 881 -0.86 -64.22 30.48
C GLN A 881 -1.77 -63.80 31.65
N PRO A 882 -3.08 -64.15 31.62
CA PRO A 882 -3.76 -64.85 30.54
C PRO A 882 -3.98 -63.94 29.31
N ALA A 883 -3.71 -64.48 28.12
CA ALA A 883 -3.80 -63.73 26.86
C ALA A 883 -5.16 -63.03 26.68
N THR A 884 -6.26 -63.65 27.11
CA THR A 884 -7.62 -63.07 27.05
C THR A 884 -7.78 -61.73 27.79
N ALA A 885 -6.99 -61.51 28.85
CA ALA A 885 -6.99 -60.25 29.59
C ALA A 885 -5.97 -59.27 28.99
N SER A 886 -4.76 -59.77 28.67
CA SER A 886 -3.68 -58.97 28.07
C SER A 886 -4.08 -58.36 26.71
N CYS A 887 -4.83 -59.09 25.89
CA CYS A 887 -5.37 -58.62 24.61
C CYS A 887 -6.49 -57.57 24.73
N ARG A 888 -6.88 -57.21 25.95
CA ARG A 888 -7.78 -56.08 26.22
C ARG A 888 -7.03 -54.87 26.79
N ASP A 889 -5.73 -54.97 27.00
CA ASP A 889 -4.89 -53.93 27.58
C ASP A 889 -4.52 -52.86 26.54
N SER A 890 -5.47 -51.97 26.27
CA SER A 890 -5.27 -50.75 25.48
C SER A 890 -5.99 -49.59 26.16
N VAL A 891 -5.24 -48.58 26.61
CA VAL A 891 -5.74 -47.50 27.46
C VAL A 891 -5.43 -46.15 26.81
N LEU A 892 -6.44 -45.28 26.72
CA LEU A 892 -6.24 -43.86 26.43
C LEU A 892 -5.63 -43.22 27.69
N ALA A 893 -4.30 -43.14 27.72
CA ALA A 893 -3.55 -42.61 28.85
C ALA A 893 -3.76 -41.08 28.99
N VAL A 894 -3.89 -40.40 27.86
CA VAL A 894 -4.14 -38.95 27.79
C VAL A 894 -5.20 -38.68 26.71
N PRO A 895 -6.35 -38.10 27.07
CA PRO A 895 -7.36 -37.67 26.09
C PRO A 895 -6.83 -36.56 25.19
N VAL A 896 -7.30 -36.55 23.94
CA VAL A 896 -6.99 -35.51 22.94
C VAL A 896 -7.51 -34.16 23.43
N ALA A 897 -6.60 -33.22 23.67
CA ALA A 897 -6.91 -31.84 24.05
C ALA A 897 -5.67 -30.95 23.90
N PRO A 898 -5.81 -29.63 23.64
CA PRO A 898 -4.70 -28.69 23.80
C PRO A 898 -4.13 -28.71 25.23
N GLY A 899 -2.83 -28.39 25.37
CA GLY A 899 -2.12 -28.36 26.65
C GLY A 899 -1.94 -29.74 27.29
N SER A 900 -1.98 -30.81 26.51
CA SER A 900 -1.83 -32.20 26.98
C SER A 900 -0.39 -32.74 26.91
N VAL A 901 0.53 -32.00 26.30
CA VAL A 901 1.92 -32.41 26.03
C VAL A 901 2.62 -32.95 27.28
N ASP A 902 2.62 -32.18 28.39
CA ASP A 902 3.24 -32.60 29.65
C ASP A 902 2.62 -33.90 30.21
N ARG A 903 1.30 -34.06 30.11
CA ARG A 903 0.62 -35.28 30.55
C ARG A 903 0.98 -36.48 29.68
N ALA A 904 1.15 -36.25 28.37
CA ALA A 904 1.58 -37.29 27.43
C ALA A 904 3.02 -37.72 27.72
N ILE A 905 3.92 -36.76 27.98
CA ILE A 905 5.30 -37.02 28.41
C ILE A 905 5.32 -37.89 29.68
N ASP A 906 4.58 -37.49 30.72
CA ASP A 906 4.50 -38.24 31.98
C ASP A 906 4.02 -39.68 31.76
N ALA A 907 2.99 -39.86 30.93
CA ALA A 907 2.42 -41.17 30.61
C ALA A 907 3.39 -42.05 29.80
N VAL A 908 4.10 -41.49 28.82
CA VAL A 908 5.16 -42.19 28.08
C VAL A 908 6.26 -42.65 29.03
N LEU A 909 6.76 -41.74 29.89
CA LEU A 909 7.83 -42.04 30.83
C LEU A 909 7.45 -43.14 31.85
N ALA A 910 6.17 -43.24 32.20
CA ALA A 910 5.63 -44.24 33.12
C ALA A 910 5.31 -45.61 32.47
N ALA A 911 5.12 -45.67 31.14
CA ALA A 911 4.75 -46.88 30.41
C ALA A 911 5.74 -48.01 30.66
N SER A 912 5.31 -49.25 30.88
CA SER A 912 6.20 -50.39 31.19
C SER A 912 5.94 -51.58 30.28
N PRO A 913 6.96 -52.23 29.70
CA PRO A 913 6.76 -53.29 28.70
C PRO A 913 6.29 -54.61 29.33
N ARG A 914 5.00 -54.97 29.27
CA ARG A 914 4.45 -56.10 30.06
C ARG A 914 3.62 -57.16 29.32
N GLY A 915 2.83 -56.77 28.33
CA GLY A 915 1.70 -57.56 27.82
C GLY A 915 1.76 -57.89 26.32
N GLN A 916 0.64 -58.37 25.78
CA GLN A 916 0.46 -58.67 24.35
C GLN A 916 0.36 -57.39 23.49
N THR A 917 0.32 -57.52 22.16
CA THR A 917 0.25 -56.42 21.16
C THR A 917 -1.13 -56.31 20.49
N PRO A 918 -2.19 -55.79 21.17
CA PRO A 918 -3.52 -55.65 20.58
C PRO A 918 -3.63 -54.39 19.69
N ILE A 919 -2.95 -54.41 18.54
CA ILE A 919 -2.90 -53.31 17.56
C ILE A 919 -4.30 -53.03 17.01
N GLY A 920 -4.98 -54.03 16.46
CA GLY A 920 -6.28 -53.84 15.83
C GLY A 920 -7.35 -53.40 16.82
N ARG A 921 -7.27 -53.85 18.08
CA ARG A 921 -8.15 -53.35 19.15
C ARG A 921 -7.87 -51.88 19.48
N SER A 922 -6.61 -51.46 19.45
CA SER A 922 -6.23 -50.06 19.69
C SER A 922 -6.74 -49.14 18.57
N LEU A 923 -6.60 -49.57 17.31
CA LEU A 923 -7.15 -48.86 16.16
C LEU A 923 -8.68 -48.75 16.21
N ALA A 924 -9.38 -49.82 16.64
CA ALA A 924 -10.83 -49.81 16.76
C ALA A 924 -11.38 -48.80 17.79
N MET A 925 -10.54 -48.32 18.72
CA MET A 925 -10.91 -47.33 19.74
C MET A 925 -10.65 -45.89 19.29
N VAL A 926 -9.82 -45.66 18.26
CA VAL A 926 -9.45 -44.31 17.75
C VAL A 926 -10.67 -43.40 17.54
N PRO A 927 -11.79 -43.85 16.93
CA PRO A 927 -12.93 -42.94 16.70
C PRO A 927 -13.63 -42.44 17.97
N GLN A 928 -13.37 -43.09 19.12
CA GLN A 928 -13.88 -42.64 20.42
C GLN A 928 -12.88 -41.74 21.15
N ASP A 929 -11.62 -41.79 20.74
CA ASP A 929 -10.53 -41.02 21.34
C ASP A 929 -10.38 -39.65 20.69
N LEU A 930 -10.75 -39.53 19.41
CA LEU A 930 -10.84 -38.29 18.65
C LEU A 930 -12.17 -37.56 18.93
N GLY A 931 -12.17 -36.23 18.83
CA GLY A 931 -13.35 -35.38 18.99
C GLY A 931 -14.33 -35.47 17.81
N PRO A 932 -15.51 -34.83 17.90
CA PRO A 932 -16.41 -34.65 16.76
C PRO A 932 -15.82 -33.60 15.81
N GLY A 933 -14.77 -33.98 15.08
CA GLY A 933 -14.10 -33.19 14.06
C GLY A 933 -13.75 -34.07 12.87
N ASP A 934 -13.66 -33.48 11.69
CA ASP A 934 -13.69 -34.21 10.44
C ASP A 934 -12.33 -34.77 9.98
N ARG A 935 -11.20 -34.61 10.73
CA ARG A 935 -9.86 -35.20 10.40
C ARG A 935 -8.94 -35.42 11.61
N GLY A 936 -8.27 -36.58 11.71
CA GLY A 936 -7.27 -36.87 12.75
C GLY A 936 -6.04 -37.68 12.30
N LEU A 937 -4.84 -37.28 12.73
CA LEU A 937 -3.58 -37.99 12.48
C LEU A 937 -3.26 -38.93 13.65
N VAL A 938 -3.09 -40.22 13.34
CA VAL A 938 -2.68 -41.25 14.29
C VAL A 938 -1.25 -41.67 13.99
N ILE A 939 -0.37 -41.63 15.00
CA ILE A 939 1.00 -42.16 14.90
C ILE A 939 1.13 -43.39 15.80
N LEU A 940 1.13 -44.57 15.20
CA LEU A 940 1.34 -45.85 15.88
C LEU A 940 2.83 -46.20 15.89
N ILE A 941 3.37 -46.50 17.07
CA ILE A 941 4.77 -46.87 17.27
C ILE A 941 4.80 -48.29 17.82
N THR A 942 5.33 -49.26 17.06
CA THR A 942 5.33 -50.68 17.43
C THR A 942 6.61 -51.41 17.04
N ASP A 943 7.00 -52.44 17.81
CA ASP A 943 8.16 -53.28 17.54
C ASP A 943 7.84 -54.71 17.10
N GLY A 944 6.57 -55.01 16.82
CA GLY A 944 6.13 -56.38 16.57
C GLY A 944 4.80 -56.52 15.82
N GLU A 945 4.46 -57.78 15.55
CA GLU A 945 3.19 -58.18 14.93
C GLU A 945 2.03 -58.18 15.94
N GLU A 946 0.81 -58.21 15.42
CA GLU A 946 -0.41 -58.44 16.21
C GLU A 946 -0.38 -59.85 16.83
N THR A 947 -0.37 -59.96 18.17
CA THR A 947 -0.35 -61.28 18.85
C THR A 947 -1.72 -61.74 19.38
N CYS A 948 -2.76 -60.90 19.29
CA CYS A 948 -4.07 -61.20 19.86
C CYS A 948 -5.08 -61.71 18.82
N ASP A 949 -5.18 -61.01 17.69
CA ASP A 949 -6.17 -61.28 16.63
C ASP A 949 -5.48 -61.29 15.24
N ALA A 950 -4.38 -62.05 15.12
CA ALA A 950 -3.54 -62.11 13.93
C ALA A 950 -4.20 -62.75 12.70
N GLU A 951 -5.19 -63.64 12.89
CA GLU A 951 -5.87 -64.32 11.78
C GLU A 951 -6.69 -63.31 10.95
N VAL A 952 -6.72 -63.49 9.63
CA VAL A 952 -7.36 -62.54 8.69
C VAL A 952 -8.85 -62.32 9.00
N ASP A 953 -9.56 -63.37 9.43
CA ASP A 953 -10.99 -63.32 9.76
C ASP A 953 -11.27 -62.89 11.21
N ALA A 954 -10.23 -62.65 12.01
CA ALA A 954 -10.38 -62.25 13.41
C ALA A 954 -11.09 -60.89 13.53
N PRO A 955 -11.89 -60.68 14.60
CA PRO A 955 -12.70 -59.47 14.75
C PRO A 955 -11.87 -58.19 14.94
N PHE A 956 -10.65 -58.30 15.47
CA PHE A 956 -9.73 -57.18 15.63
C PHE A 956 -8.43 -57.38 14.84
N ASN A 957 -8.51 -58.02 13.67
CA ASN A 957 -7.39 -57.99 12.73
C ASN A 957 -7.11 -56.53 12.30
N PRO A 958 -5.86 -56.02 12.38
CA PRO A 958 -5.54 -54.63 12.10
C PRO A 958 -5.98 -54.13 10.71
N GLU A 959 -5.74 -54.91 9.65
CA GLU A 959 -6.11 -54.53 8.29
C GLU A 959 -7.63 -54.46 8.12
N ARG A 960 -8.35 -55.42 8.70
CA ARG A 960 -9.81 -55.42 8.69
C ARG A 960 -10.38 -54.21 9.43
N VAL A 961 -9.85 -53.90 10.62
CA VAL A 961 -10.29 -52.75 11.40
C VAL A 961 -10.06 -51.45 10.63
N ALA A 962 -8.89 -51.27 10.01
CA ALA A 962 -8.62 -50.10 9.17
C ALA A 962 -9.64 -49.97 8.03
N ASN A 963 -9.94 -51.06 7.32
CA ASN A 963 -10.94 -51.06 6.24
C ASN A 963 -12.35 -50.71 6.76
N ASP A 964 -12.75 -51.27 7.91
CA ASP A 964 -14.06 -51.00 8.53
C ASP A 964 -14.19 -49.53 8.96
N LEU A 965 -13.09 -48.89 9.39
CA LEU A 965 -13.07 -47.46 9.73
C LEU A 965 -13.27 -46.58 8.49
N MET A 966 -12.54 -46.86 7.41
CA MET A 966 -12.67 -46.11 6.15
C MET A 966 -14.04 -46.30 5.51
N ALA A 967 -14.59 -47.53 5.53
CA ALA A 967 -15.93 -47.83 5.00
C ALA A 967 -17.06 -47.11 5.76
N ARG A 968 -16.82 -46.69 7.01
CA ARG A 968 -17.74 -45.90 7.82
C ARG A 968 -17.63 -44.39 7.58
N GLY A 969 -16.72 -43.95 6.70
CA GLY A 969 -16.46 -42.54 6.44
C GLY A 969 -15.75 -41.83 7.58
N ILE A 970 -14.94 -42.54 8.36
CA ILE A 970 -14.09 -41.93 9.39
C ILE A 970 -12.81 -41.48 8.71
N ASP A 971 -12.59 -40.17 8.67
CA ASP A 971 -11.42 -39.56 8.05
C ASP A 971 -10.27 -39.48 9.06
N ILE A 972 -9.51 -40.58 9.14
CA ILE A 972 -8.31 -40.70 9.96
C ILE A 972 -7.15 -41.17 9.10
N ARG A 973 -5.97 -40.61 9.35
CA ARG A 973 -4.71 -41.05 8.73
C ARG A 973 -3.87 -41.79 9.75
N VAL A 974 -3.50 -43.05 9.49
CA VAL A 974 -2.66 -43.84 10.41
C VAL A 974 -1.26 -44.00 9.86
N ASN A 975 -0.32 -43.22 10.39
CA ASN A 975 1.11 -43.40 10.16
C ASN A 975 1.66 -44.42 11.15
N ILE A 976 2.41 -45.41 10.67
CA ILE A 976 2.95 -46.50 11.50
C ILE A 976 4.47 -46.47 11.47
N VAL A 977 5.09 -46.33 12.63
CA VAL A 977 6.54 -46.40 12.83
C VAL A 977 6.89 -47.79 13.37
N GLY A 978 7.50 -48.60 12.52
CA GLY A 978 7.93 -49.97 12.85
C GLY A 978 9.36 -50.01 13.37
N PHE A 979 9.54 -50.26 14.66
CA PHE A 979 10.83 -50.16 15.34
C PHE A 979 11.52 -51.52 15.52
N ASP A 980 12.72 -51.68 14.94
CA ASP A 980 13.54 -52.91 14.97
C ASP A 980 12.74 -54.19 14.58
N ILE A 981 11.85 -54.07 13.59
CA ILE A 981 11.08 -55.20 13.02
C ILE A 981 11.91 -55.86 11.93
N GLY A 982 12.44 -57.05 12.19
CA GLY A 982 13.28 -57.77 11.21
C GLY A 982 12.50 -58.63 10.20
N ASP A 983 11.21 -58.86 10.41
CA ASP A 983 10.39 -59.74 9.55
C ASP A 983 9.71 -58.92 8.43
N PRO A 984 10.05 -59.16 7.15
CA PRO A 984 9.45 -58.46 6.02
C PRO A 984 7.94 -58.69 5.87
N GLU A 985 7.40 -59.82 6.29
CA GLU A 985 5.97 -60.10 6.19
C GLU A 985 5.17 -59.25 7.20
N VAL A 986 5.71 -59.09 8.41
CA VAL A 986 5.14 -58.21 9.44
C VAL A 986 5.17 -56.75 8.99
N GLN A 987 6.30 -56.29 8.44
CA GLN A 987 6.41 -54.94 7.87
C GLN A 987 5.39 -54.72 6.74
N ALA A 988 5.23 -55.69 5.82
CA ALA A 988 4.27 -55.59 4.74
C ALA A 988 2.81 -55.57 5.23
N GLY A 989 2.50 -56.28 6.32
CA GLY A 989 1.19 -56.22 6.96
C GLY A 989 0.88 -54.85 7.55
N LEU A 990 1.80 -54.28 8.34
CA LEU A 990 1.65 -52.94 8.89
C LEU A 990 1.58 -51.87 7.78
N ALA A 991 2.35 -52.03 6.70
CA ALA A 991 2.27 -51.15 5.54
C ALA A 991 0.86 -51.12 4.92
N ARG A 992 0.19 -52.27 4.78
CA ARG A 992 -1.20 -52.33 4.30
C ARG A 992 -2.18 -51.63 5.24
N VAL A 993 -1.98 -51.74 6.56
CA VAL A 993 -2.83 -51.04 7.54
C VAL A 993 -2.73 -49.53 7.36
N ALA A 994 -1.51 -49.00 7.22
CA ALA A 994 -1.28 -47.58 7.00
C ALA A 994 -1.90 -47.11 5.67
N GLU A 995 -1.63 -47.84 4.58
CA GLU A 995 -2.08 -47.54 3.22
C GLU A 995 -3.61 -47.45 3.12
N VAL A 996 -4.35 -48.34 3.78
CA VAL A 996 -5.83 -48.32 3.79
C VAL A 996 -6.37 -47.00 4.31
N THR A 997 -5.68 -46.37 5.27
CA THR A 997 -6.09 -45.10 5.89
C THR A 997 -5.46 -43.87 5.23
N GLY A 998 -4.79 -44.02 4.09
CA GLY A 998 -4.02 -42.92 3.46
C GLY A 998 -2.80 -42.48 4.28
N GLY A 999 -2.30 -43.35 5.17
CA GLY A 999 -1.08 -43.14 5.96
C GLY A 999 0.12 -43.92 5.40
N ALA A 1000 1.29 -43.73 6.01
CA ALA A 1000 2.53 -44.38 5.57
C ALA A 1000 3.18 -45.23 6.67
N PHE A 1001 3.87 -46.29 6.25
CA PHE A 1001 4.71 -47.10 7.12
C PHE A 1001 6.18 -46.65 7.05
N TYR A 1002 6.77 -46.45 8.21
CA TYR A 1002 8.13 -45.94 8.39
C TYR A 1002 8.96 -47.00 9.14
N PRO A 1003 9.77 -47.81 8.43
CA PRO A 1003 10.67 -48.75 9.07
C PRO A 1003 11.80 -47.98 9.76
N ALA A 1004 12.12 -48.38 11.00
CA ALA A 1004 13.13 -47.75 11.83
C ALA A 1004 14.05 -48.80 12.44
N GLU A 1005 15.34 -48.70 12.15
CA GLU A 1005 16.38 -49.51 12.79
C GLU A 1005 17.21 -48.65 13.77
N GLY A 1006 17.27 -49.09 15.02
CA GLY A 1006 17.99 -48.41 16.10
C GLY A 1006 17.46 -47.02 16.43
N GLN A 1007 18.21 -46.30 17.27
CA GLN A 1007 17.78 -45.00 17.80
C GLN A 1007 17.69 -43.90 16.72
N ALA A 1008 18.68 -43.82 15.82
CA ALA A 1008 18.70 -42.79 14.78
C ALA A 1008 17.59 -43.01 13.74
N GLY A 1009 17.34 -44.27 13.35
CA GLY A 1009 16.25 -44.61 12.44
C GLY A 1009 14.88 -44.29 13.04
N LEU A 1010 14.68 -44.59 14.33
CA LEU A 1010 13.43 -44.28 15.02
C LEU A 1010 13.16 -42.77 15.13
N GLN A 1011 14.19 -41.97 15.41
CA GLN A 1011 14.06 -40.51 15.45
C GLN A 1011 13.65 -39.95 14.07
N ALA A 1012 14.31 -40.39 13.00
CA ALA A 1012 14.00 -39.95 11.64
C ALA A 1012 12.58 -40.38 11.22
N ALA A 1013 12.19 -41.63 11.53
CA ALA A 1013 10.88 -42.16 11.21
C ALA A 1013 9.74 -41.43 11.92
N LEU A 1014 9.88 -41.13 13.22
CA LEU A 1014 8.88 -40.39 13.98
C LEU A 1014 8.70 -38.96 13.46
N ARG A 1015 9.80 -38.28 13.12
CA ARG A 1015 9.73 -36.94 12.52
C ARG A 1015 9.06 -36.97 11.14
N ALA A 1016 9.41 -37.95 10.30
CA ALA A 1016 8.79 -38.11 8.99
C ALA A 1016 7.29 -38.51 9.08
N ALA A 1017 6.87 -39.17 10.15
CA ALA A 1017 5.47 -39.51 10.42
C ALA A 1017 4.63 -38.31 10.90
N LEU A 1018 5.27 -37.21 11.31
CA LEU A 1018 4.62 -35.95 11.69
C LEU A 1018 4.49 -34.96 10.54
N VAL A 1019 5.16 -35.18 9.40
CA VAL A 1019 5.05 -34.25 8.26
C VAL A 1019 3.71 -34.45 7.56
N PRO A 1020 2.84 -33.43 7.48
CA PRO A 1020 1.57 -33.53 6.77
C PRO A 1020 1.77 -33.72 5.26
N GLU A 1021 0.84 -34.44 4.65
CA GLU A 1021 0.79 -34.65 3.21
C GLU A 1021 0.34 -33.39 2.48
N ILE A 1022 0.85 -33.24 1.26
CA ILE A 1022 0.53 -32.16 0.32
C ILE A 1022 -0.22 -32.77 -0.85
N GLU A 1023 -1.48 -32.42 -0.97
CA GLU A 1023 -2.29 -32.75 -2.15
C GLU A 1023 -2.02 -31.73 -3.25
N VAL A 1024 -1.79 -32.22 -4.46
CA VAL A 1024 -1.63 -31.42 -5.67
C VAL A 1024 -2.90 -31.55 -6.50
N ARG A 1025 -3.69 -30.48 -6.56
CA ARG A 1025 -4.98 -30.46 -7.26
C ARG A 1025 -4.94 -29.59 -8.51
N ASP A 1026 -5.73 -29.99 -9.51
CA ASP A 1026 -6.01 -29.14 -10.68
C ASP A 1026 -7.15 -28.14 -10.38
N ASP A 1027 -7.55 -27.33 -11.36
CA ASP A 1027 -8.63 -26.36 -11.19
C ASP A 1027 -10.04 -27.00 -11.17
N LEU A 1028 -10.18 -28.29 -11.51
CA LEU A 1028 -11.40 -29.05 -11.26
C LEU A 1028 -11.50 -29.56 -9.81
N GLY A 1029 -10.47 -29.33 -8.99
CA GLY A 1029 -10.37 -29.84 -7.63
C GLY A 1029 -10.00 -31.33 -7.57
N GLN A 1030 -9.60 -31.94 -8.69
CA GLN A 1030 -9.16 -33.34 -8.71
C GLN A 1030 -7.75 -33.45 -8.16
N VAL A 1031 -7.50 -34.42 -7.27
CA VAL A 1031 -6.15 -34.75 -6.81
C VAL A 1031 -5.37 -35.42 -7.95
N ILE A 1032 -4.35 -34.73 -8.44
CA ILE A 1032 -3.50 -35.16 -9.55
C ILE A 1032 -2.29 -35.95 -9.05
N ALA A 1033 -1.77 -35.55 -7.88
CA ALA A 1033 -0.71 -36.23 -7.17
C ALA A 1033 -0.73 -35.87 -5.68
N GLU A 1034 -0.03 -36.67 -4.90
CA GLU A 1034 0.24 -36.45 -3.48
C GLU A 1034 1.75 -36.44 -3.26
N THR A 1035 2.23 -35.57 -2.38
CA THR A 1035 3.64 -35.47 -2.01
C THR A 1035 3.79 -35.00 -0.57
N ARG A 1036 5.02 -34.86 -0.08
CA ARG A 1036 5.32 -34.33 1.25
C ARG A 1036 6.59 -33.51 1.20
N VAL A 1037 6.77 -32.64 2.19
CA VAL A 1037 8.00 -31.85 2.32
C VAL A 1037 9.20 -32.79 2.41
N GLY A 1038 10.20 -32.56 1.56
CA GLY A 1038 11.43 -33.38 1.48
C GLY A 1038 11.31 -34.68 0.67
N ALA A 1039 10.15 -34.99 0.08
CA ALA A 1039 10.02 -36.14 -0.82
C ALA A 1039 10.79 -35.96 -2.13
N PRO A 1040 11.12 -37.06 -2.84
CA PRO A 1040 11.60 -37.00 -4.21
C PRO A 1040 10.64 -36.22 -5.11
N ALA A 1041 11.19 -35.53 -6.10
CA ALA A 1041 10.39 -34.78 -7.07
C ALA A 1041 9.40 -35.71 -7.78
N ILE A 1042 8.12 -35.31 -7.81
CA ILE A 1042 7.06 -36.03 -8.51
C ILE A 1042 6.93 -35.50 -9.94
N ALA A 1043 6.74 -36.39 -10.91
CA ALA A 1043 6.45 -35.98 -12.29
C ALA A 1043 5.00 -35.50 -12.38
N LEU A 1044 4.81 -34.33 -12.98
CA LEU A 1044 3.50 -33.72 -13.18
C LEU A 1044 3.41 -33.15 -14.59
N PRO A 1045 2.28 -33.30 -15.29
CA PRO A 1045 2.07 -32.61 -16.55
C PRO A 1045 2.25 -31.10 -16.39
N GLU A 1046 2.76 -30.40 -17.41
CA GLU A 1046 2.81 -28.94 -17.38
C GLU A 1046 1.41 -28.36 -17.11
N GLY A 1047 1.34 -27.39 -16.20
CA GLY A 1047 0.11 -26.76 -15.76
C GLY A 1047 0.28 -25.95 -14.48
N HIS A 1048 -0.82 -25.38 -14.00
CA HIS A 1048 -0.93 -24.63 -12.76
C HIS A 1048 -1.74 -25.45 -11.76
N TYR A 1049 -1.12 -25.80 -10.63
CA TYR A 1049 -1.74 -26.66 -9.63
C TYR A 1049 -1.82 -25.98 -8.28
N GLN A 1050 -2.82 -26.38 -7.50
CA GLN A 1050 -3.03 -25.98 -6.12
C GLN A 1050 -2.31 -26.99 -5.21
N LEU A 1051 -1.49 -26.50 -4.29
CA LEU A 1051 -0.84 -27.32 -3.26
C LEU A 1051 -1.60 -27.09 -1.96
N LEU A 1052 -2.22 -28.14 -1.42
CA LEU A 1052 -3.01 -28.09 -0.18
C LEU A 1052 -2.36 -28.91 0.91
N LEU A 1053 -2.26 -28.35 2.11
CA LEU A 1053 -1.67 -29.02 3.28
C LEU A 1053 -2.76 -29.70 4.10
N GLY A 1054 -2.61 -30.99 4.39
CA GLY A 1054 -3.57 -31.68 5.27
C GLY A 1054 -4.97 -31.86 4.67
N GLY A 1055 -5.08 -31.82 3.34
CA GLY A 1055 -6.34 -31.83 2.60
C GLY A 1055 -7.00 -30.44 2.54
N ASP A 1056 -8.23 -30.36 2.02
CA ASP A 1056 -9.04 -29.17 1.64
C ASP A 1056 -8.98 -27.87 2.48
N GLU A 1057 -8.34 -27.84 3.65
CA GLU A 1057 -8.44 -26.72 4.59
C GLU A 1057 -7.38 -25.63 4.40
N HIS A 1058 -6.22 -25.93 3.79
CA HIS A 1058 -5.14 -24.94 3.68
C HIS A 1058 -4.46 -24.95 2.30
N LEU A 1059 -4.94 -24.10 1.39
CA LEU A 1059 -4.21 -23.77 0.16
C LEU A 1059 -2.87 -23.12 0.53
N ILE A 1060 -1.78 -23.86 0.35
CA ILE A 1060 -0.41 -23.40 0.60
C ILE A 1060 -0.03 -22.41 -0.50
N ALA A 1061 -0.14 -22.85 -1.76
CA ALA A 1061 0.21 -22.04 -2.91
C ALA A 1061 -0.41 -22.57 -4.20
N ARG A 1062 -0.52 -21.69 -5.20
CA ARG A 1062 -0.70 -22.08 -6.60
C ARG A 1062 0.64 -22.06 -7.31
N GLN A 1063 1.01 -23.15 -7.97
CA GLN A 1063 2.33 -23.35 -8.56
C GLN A 1063 2.23 -23.72 -10.03
N SER A 1064 2.96 -22.96 -10.86
CA SER A 1064 3.15 -23.29 -12.27
C SER A 1064 4.26 -24.32 -12.42
N ILE A 1065 3.95 -25.47 -13.01
CA ILE A 1065 4.87 -26.55 -13.37
C ILE A 1065 5.23 -26.39 -14.85
N PRO A 1066 6.45 -25.93 -15.16
CA PRO A 1066 6.89 -25.76 -16.53
C PRO A 1066 7.23 -27.10 -17.20
N ALA A 1067 6.94 -27.22 -18.49
CA ALA A 1067 7.29 -28.40 -19.27
C ALA A 1067 8.78 -28.73 -19.20
N ARG A 1068 9.10 -30.01 -18.99
CA ARG A 1068 10.47 -30.56 -18.96
C ARG A 1068 11.41 -29.88 -17.96
N GLN A 1069 10.86 -29.25 -16.93
CA GLN A 1069 11.58 -28.54 -15.88
C GLN A 1069 11.05 -28.95 -14.51
N GLU A 1070 11.85 -28.74 -13.46
CA GLU A 1070 11.48 -29.05 -12.09
C GLU A 1070 11.17 -27.75 -11.35
N ARG A 1071 9.94 -27.62 -10.85
CA ARG A 1071 9.53 -26.60 -9.90
C ARG A 1071 9.94 -27.05 -8.50
N ARG A 1072 10.75 -26.24 -7.82
CA ARG A 1072 11.08 -26.41 -6.40
C ARG A 1072 10.30 -25.40 -5.59
N VAL A 1073 9.52 -25.89 -4.63
CA VAL A 1073 8.75 -25.07 -3.70
C VAL A 1073 9.38 -25.21 -2.33
N TYR A 1074 9.93 -24.12 -1.81
CA TYR A 1074 10.50 -24.08 -0.47
C TYR A 1074 9.45 -23.58 0.51
N VAL A 1075 9.15 -24.38 1.51
CA VAL A 1075 8.21 -24.06 2.58
C VAL A 1075 9.01 -23.79 3.85
N ASN A 1076 8.85 -22.58 4.40
CA ASN A 1076 9.56 -22.10 5.57
C ASN A 1076 8.58 -21.60 6.63
N ARG A 1077 8.97 -21.66 7.90
CA ARG A 1077 8.23 -21.04 9.01
C ARG A 1077 9.00 -19.88 9.61
N GLU A 1078 8.37 -18.71 9.69
CA GLU A 1078 8.88 -17.54 10.43
C GLU A 1078 7.84 -17.16 11.52
N GLY A 1079 7.88 -17.83 12.67
CA GLY A 1079 6.88 -17.62 13.74
C GLY A 1079 5.59 -18.42 13.50
N GLU A 1080 4.44 -17.76 13.44
CA GLU A 1080 3.14 -18.39 13.09
C GLU A 1080 2.86 -18.39 11.58
N GLU A 1081 3.65 -17.65 10.79
CA GLU A 1081 3.45 -17.56 9.33
C GLU A 1081 4.26 -18.62 8.56
N VAL A 1082 3.61 -19.23 7.56
CA VAL A 1082 4.26 -20.08 6.56
C VAL A 1082 4.66 -19.23 5.36
N ARG A 1083 5.97 -19.10 5.13
CA ARG A 1083 6.53 -18.38 3.98
C ARG A 1083 6.91 -19.36 2.89
N ILE A 1084 6.40 -19.12 1.67
CA ILE A 1084 6.67 -19.98 0.52
C ILE A 1084 7.49 -19.21 -0.50
N THR A 1085 8.59 -19.81 -0.94
CA THR A 1085 9.35 -19.35 -2.10
C THR A 1085 9.42 -20.46 -3.12
N SER A 1086 9.63 -20.15 -4.40
CA SER A 1086 9.78 -21.18 -5.42
C SER A 1086 10.81 -20.78 -6.47
N GLU A 1087 11.42 -21.78 -7.09
CA GLU A 1087 12.33 -21.60 -8.21
C GLU A 1087 12.08 -22.67 -9.28
N VAL A 1088 12.60 -22.43 -10.49
CA VAL A 1088 12.58 -23.41 -11.58
C VAL A 1088 14.00 -23.82 -11.90
N VAL A 1089 14.23 -25.11 -11.98
CA VAL A 1089 15.54 -25.68 -12.33
C VAL A 1089 15.41 -26.72 -13.44
N ALA A 1090 16.53 -27.04 -14.09
CA ALA A 1090 16.57 -28.18 -14.99
C ALA A 1090 16.34 -29.49 -14.20
N PRO A 1091 15.63 -30.48 -14.76
CA PRO A 1091 15.37 -31.74 -14.07
C PRO A 1091 16.66 -32.43 -13.64
N GLY A 1092 16.71 -32.91 -12.39
CA GLY A 1092 17.88 -33.64 -11.87
C GLY A 1092 19.08 -32.74 -11.51
N THR A 1093 18.91 -31.42 -11.47
CA THR A 1093 19.91 -30.50 -10.88
C THR A 1093 20.12 -30.90 -9.42
N ALA A 1094 21.36 -31.01 -8.94
CA ALA A 1094 21.60 -31.39 -7.54
C ALA A 1094 20.98 -30.37 -6.56
N LEU A 1095 20.46 -30.85 -5.43
CA LEU A 1095 19.99 -29.97 -4.36
C LEU A 1095 21.16 -29.11 -3.84
N PRO A 1096 20.92 -27.83 -3.50
CA PRO A 1096 21.92 -26.98 -2.84
C PRO A 1096 22.49 -27.68 -1.61
N GLU A 1097 23.77 -27.45 -1.30
CA GLU A 1097 24.49 -28.15 -0.23
C GLU A 1097 23.83 -27.99 1.16
N ALA A 1098 23.04 -26.92 1.36
CA ALA A 1098 22.25 -26.66 2.58
C ALA A 1098 20.97 -27.51 2.72
N VAL A 1099 20.54 -28.22 1.67
CA VAL A 1099 19.26 -28.98 1.61
C VAL A 1099 19.48 -30.49 1.46
N ARG A 1100 20.75 -30.95 1.46
CA ARG A 1100 21.06 -32.39 1.41
C ARG A 1100 20.86 -33.04 2.77
N ILE A 1101 19.65 -33.53 3.05
CA ILE A 1101 19.49 -34.57 4.08
C ILE A 1101 19.74 -35.92 3.41
N ASP A 1102 21.02 -36.27 3.26
CA ASP A 1102 21.41 -37.63 2.90
C ASP A 1102 21.51 -38.45 4.18
N VAL A 1103 20.37 -38.97 4.65
CA VAL A 1103 20.25 -39.78 5.89
C VAL A 1103 21.20 -40.99 5.86
N ALA A 1104 21.60 -41.45 4.67
CA ALA A 1104 22.49 -42.59 4.51
C ALA A 1104 23.99 -42.25 4.69
N GLN A 1105 24.42 -41.00 4.51
CA GLN A 1105 25.85 -40.63 4.61
C GLN A 1105 26.25 -40.03 5.97
N ALA A 1106 25.30 -39.53 6.77
CA ALA A 1106 25.59 -38.98 8.10
C ALA A 1106 26.04 -40.05 9.13
N VAL A 1107 25.88 -41.34 8.81
CA VAL A 1107 26.24 -42.46 9.70
C VAL A 1107 27.74 -42.82 9.64
N ALA A 1108 28.52 -42.27 8.69
CA ALA A 1108 29.89 -42.72 8.43
C ALA A 1108 31.02 -41.75 8.83
N ALA A 1109 30.74 -40.54 9.32
CA ALA A 1109 31.78 -39.55 9.64
C ALA A 1109 31.85 -39.25 11.15
N GLU A 1110 32.60 -40.09 11.88
CA GLU A 1110 33.14 -39.71 13.19
C GLU A 1110 34.17 -38.59 13.01
N ASP A 1111 33.75 -37.33 12.97
CA ASP A 1111 34.66 -36.19 13.16
C ASP A 1111 34.01 -35.09 14.01
N ARG A 1112 34.37 -35.09 15.30
CA ARG A 1112 33.90 -34.17 16.34
C ARG A 1112 34.26 -32.66 16.23
N PRO A 1113 35.06 -32.11 15.30
CA PRO A 1113 35.35 -30.66 15.31
C PRO A 1113 34.35 -29.75 14.57
N VAL A 1114 33.36 -30.29 13.83
CA VAL A 1114 32.42 -29.48 13.03
C VAL A 1114 31.21 -29.01 13.86
N LEU A 1115 30.75 -29.82 14.82
CA LEU A 1115 29.64 -29.49 15.74
C LEU A 1115 29.91 -28.29 16.64
N ASP A 1116 31.16 -28.07 17.07
CA ASP A 1116 31.54 -26.92 17.91
C ASP A 1116 31.53 -25.58 17.15
N ARG A 1117 31.53 -25.59 15.81
CA ARG A 1117 31.49 -24.35 15.00
C ARG A 1117 30.08 -23.93 14.58
N LEU A 1118 29.10 -24.84 14.59
CA LEU A 1118 27.71 -24.55 14.24
C LEU A 1118 26.90 -23.98 15.41
N LEU A 1119 27.32 -24.22 16.66
CA LEU A 1119 26.61 -23.78 17.87
C LEU A 1119 26.81 -22.30 18.26
N VAL A 1120 27.46 -21.47 17.44
CA VAL A 1120 27.83 -20.08 17.80
C VAL A 1120 27.08 -19.00 17.01
N ARG A 1121 26.18 -19.34 16.07
CA ARG A 1121 25.47 -18.34 15.25
C ARG A 1121 23.95 -18.44 15.27
N SER A 1122 23.33 -18.22 16.43
CA SER A 1122 21.91 -17.82 16.50
C SER A 1122 21.48 -17.45 17.92
N ARG A 1123 21.93 -16.30 18.45
CA ARG A 1123 21.24 -15.66 19.58
C ARG A 1123 21.32 -14.15 19.48
N THR A 1124 20.37 -13.55 18.77
CA THR A 1124 19.98 -12.15 19.00
C THR A 1124 18.75 -12.19 19.93
N PRO A 1125 18.83 -11.70 21.17
CA PRO A 1125 17.70 -11.79 22.11
C PRO A 1125 16.66 -10.69 21.81
N ARG A 1126 15.46 -11.09 21.35
CA ARG A 1126 14.24 -10.27 21.50
C ARG A 1126 13.65 -10.57 22.89
N ARG A 1127 13.39 -9.55 23.71
CA ARG A 1127 12.69 -9.71 25.00
C ARG A 1127 11.20 -10.06 24.76
N PRO A 1128 10.69 -11.21 25.23
CA PRO A 1128 9.27 -11.52 25.17
C PRO A 1128 8.52 -10.96 26.39
N ILE A 1129 7.24 -10.62 26.21
CA ILE A 1129 6.30 -10.17 27.26
C ILE A 1129 6.18 -11.21 28.40
N LEU A 1130 6.39 -12.49 28.12
CA LEU A 1130 6.49 -13.61 29.09
C LEU A 1130 7.62 -13.46 30.12
N MET A 1131 8.63 -12.62 29.86
CA MET A 1131 9.75 -12.39 30.78
C MET A 1131 9.31 -11.59 32.02
N GLU A 1132 8.36 -10.66 31.87
CA GLU A 1132 7.88 -9.81 32.98
C GLU A 1132 7.07 -10.62 34.00
N GLU A 1133 6.17 -11.50 33.55
CA GLU A 1133 5.42 -12.41 34.44
C GLU A 1133 6.34 -13.39 35.18
N ARG A 1134 7.36 -13.93 34.51
CA ARG A 1134 8.36 -14.81 35.15
C ARG A 1134 9.16 -14.07 36.22
N VAL A 1135 9.64 -12.86 35.92
CA VAL A 1135 10.39 -12.05 36.89
C VAL A 1135 9.53 -11.66 38.07
N HIS A 1136 8.26 -11.30 37.83
CA HIS A 1136 7.29 -11.02 38.88
C HIS A 1136 7.10 -12.22 39.81
N GLY A 1137 6.95 -13.43 39.25
CA GLY A 1137 6.84 -14.67 40.01
C GLY A 1137 8.07 -14.99 40.86
N ILE A 1138 9.27 -14.71 40.34
CA ILE A 1138 10.54 -14.87 41.09
C ILE A 1138 10.63 -13.86 42.23
N GLN A 1139 10.33 -12.57 41.98
CA GLN A 1139 10.35 -11.52 42.99
C GLN A 1139 9.38 -11.84 44.15
N ALA A 1140 8.14 -12.23 43.84
CA ALA A 1140 7.15 -12.59 44.85
C ALA A 1140 7.62 -13.75 45.75
N ARG A 1141 8.18 -14.81 45.15
CA ARG A 1141 8.66 -15.98 45.90
C ARG A 1141 9.93 -15.69 46.72
N LEU A 1142 10.81 -14.82 46.24
CA LEU A 1142 11.98 -14.38 47.00
C LEU A 1142 11.58 -13.56 48.24
N ILE A 1143 10.56 -12.72 48.13
CA ILE A 1143 9.96 -11.98 49.26
C ILE A 1143 9.42 -12.95 50.31
N ASP A 1144 8.66 -13.96 49.88
CA ASP A 1144 8.08 -14.98 50.79
C ASP A 1144 9.15 -15.76 51.57
N LEU A 1145 10.34 -15.93 50.98
CA LEU A 1145 11.47 -16.63 51.59
C LEU A 1145 12.39 -15.71 52.42
N GLY A 1146 12.02 -14.43 52.57
CA GLY A 1146 12.73 -13.46 53.42
C GLY A 1146 13.92 -12.78 52.75
N PHE A 1147 14.01 -12.80 51.42
CA PHE A 1147 14.97 -12.01 50.64
C PHE A 1147 14.31 -10.70 50.17
N ASP A 1148 15.11 -9.68 49.86
CA ASP A 1148 14.61 -8.35 49.45
C ASP A 1148 14.94 -8.05 47.97
N PRO A 1149 14.11 -8.55 47.03
CA PRO A 1149 14.28 -8.27 45.61
C PRO A 1149 13.77 -6.88 45.17
N GLY A 1150 13.22 -6.06 46.07
CA GLY A 1150 12.38 -4.91 45.71
C GLY A 1150 10.90 -5.30 45.49
N PRO A 1151 10.05 -4.38 45.00
CA PRO A 1151 8.65 -4.71 44.65
C PRO A 1151 8.58 -5.76 43.54
N ALA A 1152 7.57 -6.64 43.58
CA ALA A 1152 7.30 -7.59 42.51
C ALA A 1152 6.62 -6.85 41.35
N ASP A 1153 7.42 -6.23 40.48
CA ASP A 1153 6.98 -5.37 39.38
C ASP A 1153 7.29 -5.95 38.00
N GLY A 1154 7.83 -7.18 37.96
CA GLY A 1154 8.23 -7.83 36.71
C GLY A 1154 9.53 -7.27 36.11
N GLN A 1155 10.17 -6.29 36.77
CA GLN A 1155 11.41 -5.69 36.30
C GLN A 1155 12.62 -6.23 37.07
N MET A 1156 13.58 -6.82 36.37
CA MET A 1156 14.76 -7.40 37.01
C MET A 1156 15.82 -6.34 37.38
N GLY A 1157 15.54 -5.57 38.43
CA GLY A 1157 16.43 -4.54 38.96
C GLY A 1157 17.67 -5.08 39.70
N ALA A 1158 18.57 -4.19 40.11
CA ALA A 1158 19.77 -4.56 40.88
C ALA A 1158 19.44 -5.27 42.21
N ARG A 1159 18.31 -4.91 42.86
CA ARG A 1159 17.84 -5.56 44.09
C ARG A 1159 17.34 -6.98 43.84
N THR A 1160 16.58 -7.19 42.77
CA THR A 1160 16.09 -8.53 42.38
C THR A 1160 17.24 -9.49 42.09
N ARG A 1161 18.28 -9.00 41.41
CA ARG A 1161 19.50 -9.77 41.16
C ARG A 1161 20.27 -10.11 42.43
N ALA A 1162 20.48 -9.13 43.32
CA ALA A 1162 21.16 -9.36 44.59
C ALA A 1162 20.41 -10.36 45.49
N ALA A 1163 19.07 -10.31 45.48
CA ALA A 1163 18.23 -11.25 46.21
C ALA A 1163 18.30 -12.67 45.63
N ALA A 1164 18.28 -12.82 44.30
CA ALA A 1164 18.45 -14.10 43.62
C ALA A 1164 19.83 -14.71 43.90
N ASP A 1165 20.90 -13.91 43.83
CA ASP A 1165 22.26 -14.36 44.15
C ASP A 1165 22.39 -14.80 45.61
N ALA A 1166 21.85 -14.02 46.54
CA ALA A 1166 21.85 -14.37 47.96
C ALA A 1166 21.06 -15.67 48.23
N PHE A 1167 19.95 -15.89 47.50
CA PHE A 1167 19.19 -17.12 47.55
C PHE A 1167 20.02 -18.31 47.03
N LEU A 1168 20.62 -18.21 45.84
CA LEU A 1168 21.43 -19.29 45.27
C LEU A 1168 22.64 -19.63 46.16
N ALA A 1169 23.30 -18.60 46.71
CA ALA A 1169 24.42 -18.77 47.62
C ALA A 1169 24.01 -19.48 48.93
N ARG A 1170 22.83 -19.17 49.48
CA ARG A 1170 22.28 -19.85 50.67
C ARG A 1170 22.13 -21.36 50.46
N TYR A 1171 21.87 -21.79 49.23
CA TYR A 1171 21.69 -23.20 48.88
C TYR A 1171 22.91 -23.84 48.21
N GLY A 1172 24.09 -23.22 48.36
CA GLY A 1172 25.38 -23.80 47.96
C GLY A 1172 25.72 -23.67 46.48
N MET A 1173 24.95 -22.88 45.71
CA MET A 1173 25.23 -22.63 44.30
C MET A 1173 25.94 -21.29 44.13
N VAL A 1174 27.22 -21.35 43.75
CA VAL A 1174 28.03 -20.17 43.40
C VAL A 1174 28.33 -20.27 41.92
N LEU A 1175 27.76 -19.36 41.12
CA LEU A 1175 28.02 -19.32 39.68
C LEU A 1175 29.49 -18.94 39.41
N PRO A 1176 30.32 -19.78 38.74
CA PRO A 1176 31.77 -19.57 38.71
C PRO A 1176 32.27 -18.44 37.79
N ASN A 1177 31.43 -17.86 36.93
CA ASN A 1177 31.87 -16.89 35.92
C ASN A 1177 31.03 -15.61 35.95
N ARG A 1178 31.64 -14.50 36.39
CA ARG A 1178 31.25 -13.16 35.92
C ARG A 1178 31.90 -12.98 34.55
N PRO A 1179 31.16 -12.75 33.45
CA PRO A 1179 31.81 -12.39 32.19
C PRO A 1179 32.62 -11.10 32.37
N ALA A 1180 33.79 -11.04 31.73
CA ALA A 1180 34.70 -9.90 31.77
C ALA A 1180 34.02 -8.65 31.18
N PHE A 1181 34.23 -7.50 31.84
CA PHE A 1181 33.90 -6.19 31.31
C PHE A 1181 34.66 -5.94 29.99
N ASP A 1182 34.01 -5.35 28.99
CA ASP A 1182 34.73 -4.78 27.86
C ASP A 1182 35.31 -3.39 28.23
N ALA A 1183 36.15 -2.83 27.36
CA ALA A 1183 37.00 -1.67 27.65
C ALA A 1183 36.24 -0.35 27.94
N GLY A 1184 34.90 -0.36 27.93
CA GLY A 1184 34.03 0.76 28.29
C GLY A 1184 33.32 0.62 29.66
N GLY A 1185 33.38 -0.55 30.30
CA GLY A 1185 32.82 -0.75 31.65
C GLY A 1185 31.32 -1.10 31.72
N GLU A 1186 30.68 -1.55 30.65
CA GLU A 1186 29.29 -2.07 30.67
C GLU A 1186 29.27 -3.62 30.65
N PRO A 1187 28.41 -4.31 31.42
CA PRO A 1187 28.36 -5.77 31.46
C PRO A 1187 27.45 -6.38 30.36
N THR A 1188 27.85 -7.53 29.82
CA THR A 1188 27.02 -8.39 28.94
C THR A 1188 25.81 -8.94 29.72
N HIS A 1189 24.67 -8.26 29.62
CA HIS A 1189 23.52 -8.40 30.52
C HIS A 1189 22.72 -9.72 30.39
N ASP A 1190 22.67 -10.37 29.23
CA ASP A 1190 21.62 -11.38 28.96
C ASP A 1190 21.95 -12.83 29.37
N LEU A 1191 23.23 -13.21 29.41
CA LEU A 1191 23.63 -14.60 29.61
C LEU A 1191 23.68 -14.98 31.10
N TRP A 1192 24.19 -14.08 31.94
CA TRP A 1192 24.14 -14.22 33.40
C TRP A 1192 22.69 -14.17 33.90
N PHE A 1193 21.88 -13.28 33.33
CA PHE A 1193 20.46 -13.12 33.67
C PHE A 1193 19.64 -14.37 33.39
N SER A 1194 19.78 -14.96 32.19
CA SER A 1194 19.06 -16.19 31.82
C SER A 1194 19.48 -17.37 32.69
N LEU A 1195 20.76 -17.46 33.05
CA LEU A 1195 21.26 -18.51 33.94
C LEU A 1195 20.68 -18.38 35.35
N VAL A 1196 20.81 -17.19 35.96
CA VAL A 1196 20.34 -16.95 37.33
C VAL A 1196 18.82 -17.15 37.43
N ALA A 1197 18.04 -16.54 36.53
CA ALA A 1197 16.58 -16.68 36.56
C ALA A 1197 16.12 -18.14 36.43
N THR A 1198 16.72 -18.90 35.51
CA THR A 1198 16.38 -20.32 35.29
C THR A 1198 16.74 -21.20 36.50
N HIS A 1199 17.92 -21.01 37.09
CA HIS A 1199 18.36 -21.82 38.24
C HIS A 1199 17.60 -21.44 39.52
N THR A 1200 17.31 -20.15 39.72
CA THR A 1200 16.47 -19.68 40.82
C THR A 1200 15.06 -20.25 40.72
N GLU A 1201 14.45 -20.24 39.55
CA GLU A 1201 13.12 -20.81 39.33
C GLU A 1201 13.07 -22.32 39.59
N ARG A 1202 14.04 -23.09 39.05
CA ARG A 1202 14.16 -24.55 39.25
C ARG A 1202 14.29 -24.95 40.72
N LEU A 1203 14.92 -24.12 41.57
CA LEU A 1203 15.05 -24.38 43.00
C LEU A 1203 13.87 -23.87 43.83
N LEU A 1204 13.22 -22.77 43.42
CA LEU A 1204 12.08 -22.21 44.15
C LEU A 1204 10.85 -23.13 44.08
N VAL A 1205 10.62 -23.80 42.95
CA VAL A 1205 9.46 -24.67 42.75
C VAL A 1205 9.40 -25.84 43.76
N PRO A 1206 10.48 -26.62 44.01
CA PRO A 1206 10.48 -27.67 45.03
C PRO A 1206 10.41 -27.14 46.48
N LEU A 1207 11.09 -26.03 46.77
CA LEU A 1207 11.15 -25.47 48.14
C LEU A 1207 9.82 -24.87 48.59
N HIS A 1208 9.06 -24.25 47.68
CA HIS A 1208 7.72 -23.72 47.97
C HIS A 1208 6.69 -24.83 48.21
N ARG A 1209 6.91 -26.04 47.66
CA ARG A 1209 6.12 -27.26 47.95
C ARG A 1209 6.48 -27.94 49.28
N GLY A 1210 7.35 -27.34 50.09
CA GLY A 1210 7.66 -27.80 51.45
C GLY A 1210 8.53 -29.06 51.52
N LEU A 1211 9.39 -29.31 50.53
CA LEU A 1211 10.31 -30.45 50.50
C LEU A 1211 11.69 -30.06 51.09
N PRO A 1212 12.00 -30.31 52.37
CA PRO A 1212 13.35 -30.12 52.88
C PRO A 1212 14.28 -31.31 52.54
N ASP A 1213 15.42 -31.01 51.90
CA ASP A 1213 16.57 -31.90 51.60
C ASP A 1213 16.22 -33.33 51.14
N THR A 1214 15.59 -33.45 49.97
CA THR A 1214 15.38 -34.72 49.26
C THR A 1214 16.57 -35.08 48.36
N PRO A 1215 16.76 -36.36 47.98
CA PRO A 1215 17.77 -36.78 46.99
C PRO A 1215 17.63 -36.08 45.64
N GLU A 1216 16.41 -35.66 45.30
CA GLU A 1216 16.06 -34.91 44.10
C GLU A 1216 16.57 -33.47 44.16
N LEU A 1217 16.44 -32.81 45.32
CA LEU A 1217 17.05 -31.49 45.57
C LEU A 1217 18.58 -31.58 45.55
N ALA A 1218 19.17 -32.68 46.03
CA ALA A 1218 20.61 -32.92 45.95
C ALA A 1218 21.10 -33.17 44.50
N ARG A 1219 20.30 -33.85 43.67
CA ARG A 1219 20.56 -33.99 42.22
C ARG A 1219 20.47 -32.65 41.49
N LEU A 1220 19.46 -31.84 41.77
CA LEU A 1220 19.28 -30.50 41.19
C LEU A 1220 20.39 -29.52 41.61
N ARG A 1221 20.96 -29.68 42.81
CA ARG A 1221 22.16 -28.91 43.24
C ARG A 1221 23.46 -29.36 42.55
N ALA A 1222 23.52 -30.60 42.08
CA ALA A 1222 24.72 -31.20 41.48
C ALA A 1222 24.76 -31.03 39.96
N GLN A 1223 23.60 -30.91 39.32
CA GLN A 1223 23.44 -30.42 37.94
C GLN A 1223 23.71 -28.92 37.89
#